data_AF-Q869L4-F1
#
_entry.id   AF-Q869L4-F1
#
_cell.length_a   1.000
_cell.length_b   1.000
_cell.length_c   1.000
_cell.angle_alpha   90.00
_cell.angle_beta   90.00
_cell.angle_gamma   90.00
#
_symmetry.space_group_name_H-M   'P 1'
#
loop_
_entity.id
_entity.type
_entity.pdbx_description
1 polymer ?
#
loop_
_entity_poly.entity_id
_entity_poly.type
_entity_poly.pdbx_seq_one_letter_code
_entity_poly.pdbx_strand_id
1 'polypeptide(L)'
;MKKLVHKESQWEILSQLGTGAFGRVVKAKKINCDGTGIIIDICAIKIIKKSVFTKNEIEILKQLDHPLIVKYYGYGVGEIDDNIYIYMEYIDGYPVSSILRKQPKNQFPEDIISKIVIDLALILSYIHDNERKIIHRDLKCDNIMLVNDNTHSCDVNGNCSRNGGGSAKSANQSFFTEDCVCNVNGSGTDENCKSCKLKSKPIREIQGSCESCGSDLEQDSSSSSSSSSSTINNGQSSTCRLINCIYSVSKKIKLIDFGLSKGCDGDSKYYSLVGTSTHMPPEVALRNNTACRKSDIWSLGCTIIEMAGGNLFEKDIHGKPKIPDHLSASCKNFIQRCLTIDPNHRDDIINLISHNFIDRNRINEEIKEDISKSKIQFDDEFNEIISPGDLDSVNEVVFGFDFNQTIIPGTMNSVKKIEFGGSFNKELLIDSLPSATSITFGARFNNGNKPFAIGAIPSTCKSITFGWTYNQPFYPGILPNSLKKLIFQEGGDFNRILEVGSLPSSITTLILGDYDQKIEKGVLPSSLTILELGGEFNQPLEGSIPDSVTSLTLGYRFNKALTENCIPPNCKFLKFGSNFNKDLSPGILPSSIETLILGYCFNKELVEGSLPLSITTLIYEHRDNQKKVSYDYKEVTNLSKDLEENEIIPLTPESLPESITKLTIGKNQNHVIEFNCLPPDLQCLKYHGGFIRPLIPRDLPSSITSVKLYNYNYEIKKTSIPKSVTSLQLGSRHNKFTQIQSLSNFHPNMRDLKIYINDDDIDIYNLKDIIPQTITSLIINGDNIDLPIGIEN
;
A
#
# COMPACT_ATOMS: atom_id res chain seq x y z
N MET A 1 1.54 22.93 -2.86
CA MET A 1 1.86 23.85 -1.73
C MET A 1 2.49 25.14 -2.27
N LYS A 2 2.34 26.28 -1.58
CA LYS A 2 2.78 27.59 -2.07
C LYS A 2 4.23 27.91 -1.65
N LYS A 3 5.02 28.51 -2.54
CA LYS A 3 6.26 29.23 -2.19
C LYS A 3 5.85 30.38 -1.27
N LEU A 4 6.27 30.37 -0.01
CA LEU A 4 5.99 31.49 0.89
C LEU A 4 7.00 32.61 0.63
N VAL A 5 6.57 33.84 0.91
CA VAL A 5 7.46 34.99 1.02
C VAL A 5 7.77 35.15 2.51
N HIS A 6 9.06 35.16 2.89
CA HIS A 6 9.40 35.31 4.30
C HIS A 6 9.34 36.78 4.69
N LYS A 7 8.34 37.13 5.50
CA LYS A 7 8.19 38.43 6.14
C LYS A 7 8.63 38.31 7.60
N GLU A 8 9.71 38.99 7.96
CA GLU A 8 10.26 38.95 9.32
C GLU A 8 9.21 39.39 10.37
N SER A 9 8.32 40.32 10.00
CA SER A 9 7.19 40.78 10.82
C SER A 9 6.16 39.70 11.20
N GLN A 10 6.24 38.49 10.64
CA GLN A 10 5.39 37.35 10.98
C GLN A 10 6.06 36.36 11.98
N TRP A 11 7.32 36.57 12.34
CA TRP A 11 8.15 35.58 13.04
C TRP A 11 8.99 36.19 14.17
N GLU A 12 8.70 35.82 15.42
CA GLU A 12 9.56 36.14 16.57
C GLU A 12 10.58 35.01 16.76
N ILE A 13 11.86 35.30 16.55
CA ILE A 13 12.97 34.37 16.87
C ILE A 13 13.17 34.35 18.39
N LEU A 14 13.03 33.18 19.01
CA LEU A 14 13.18 32.99 20.46
C LEU A 14 14.61 32.63 20.87
N SER A 15 15.23 31.72 20.13
CA SER A 15 16.56 31.19 20.46
C SER A 15 17.20 30.55 19.24
N GLN A 16 18.53 30.47 19.24
CA GLN A 16 19.27 29.66 18.27
C GLN A 16 19.36 28.22 18.79
N LEU A 17 18.96 27.25 17.98
CA LEU A 17 18.97 25.82 18.31
C LEU A 17 20.27 25.13 17.85
N GLY A 18 20.89 25.63 16.78
CA GLY A 18 22.14 25.08 16.26
C GLY A 18 22.75 25.92 15.14
N THR A 19 23.99 25.63 14.79
CA THR A 19 24.70 26.19 13.62
C THR A 19 25.45 25.07 12.92
N GLY A 20 25.36 25.02 11.59
CA GLY A 20 26.05 24.06 10.74
C GLY A 20 26.74 24.77 9.56
N ALA A 21 27.43 24.00 8.71
CA ALA A 21 28.28 24.54 7.64
C ALA A 21 27.54 25.45 6.63
N PHE A 22 26.23 25.26 6.46
CA PHE A 22 25.42 25.95 5.45
C PHE A 22 24.47 27.02 6.03
N GLY A 23 24.39 27.16 7.35
CA GLY A 23 23.46 28.08 8.00
C GLY A 23 23.18 27.77 9.47
N ARG A 24 22.11 28.35 10.03
CA ARG A 24 21.71 28.18 11.44
C ARG A 24 20.26 27.72 11.57
N VAL A 25 19.95 27.04 12.66
CA VAL A 25 18.58 26.66 13.02
C VAL A 25 18.14 27.48 14.23
N VAL A 26 16.94 28.06 14.18
CA VAL A 26 16.37 28.86 15.27
C VAL A 26 14.98 28.36 15.67
N LYS A 27 14.60 28.51 16.94
CA LYS A 27 13.22 28.35 17.42
C LYS A 27 12.50 29.67 17.17
N ALA A 28 11.38 29.64 16.46
CA ALA A 28 10.59 30.84 16.18
C ALA A 28 9.10 30.62 16.43
N LYS A 29 8.43 31.66 16.96
CA LYS A 29 6.97 31.73 17.00
C LYS A 29 6.45 32.38 15.74
N LYS A 30 5.38 31.83 15.19
CA LYS A 30 4.55 32.51 14.18
C LYS A 30 3.58 33.44 14.89
N ILE A 31 3.56 34.72 14.52
CA ILE A 31 2.69 35.75 15.13
C ILE A 31 1.60 36.16 14.13
N ASN A 32 0.40 36.45 14.65
CA ASN A 32 -0.70 36.91 13.82
C ASN A 32 -0.47 38.32 13.23
N CYS A 33 -0.91 38.52 11.99
CA CYS A 33 -0.62 39.71 11.18
C CYS A 33 -1.49 40.93 11.55
N ASP A 34 -2.48 40.73 12.42
CA ASP A 34 -3.40 41.77 12.92
C ASP A 34 -2.81 42.62 14.06
N GLY A 35 -1.57 42.35 14.48
CA GLY A 35 -0.91 43.06 15.57
C GLY A 35 -1.31 42.61 16.98
N THR A 36 -2.15 41.57 17.12
CA THR A 36 -2.60 41.05 18.43
C THR A 36 -1.49 40.37 19.25
N GLY A 37 -0.37 40.03 18.62
CA GLY A 37 0.69 39.24 19.25
C GLY A 37 0.34 37.77 19.48
N ILE A 38 -0.82 37.29 18.98
CA ILE A 38 -1.26 35.91 19.14
C ILE A 38 -0.28 34.96 18.44
N ILE A 39 0.19 33.97 19.20
CA ILE A 39 1.05 32.90 18.73
C ILE A 39 0.19 31.91 17.96
N ILE A 40 0.46 31.78 16.65
CA ILE A 40 -0.22 30.82 15.77
C ILE A 40 0.46 29.44 15.85
N ASP A 41 1.79 29.42 15.96
CA ASP A 41 2.60 28.20 15.83
C ASP A 41 4.01 28.39 16.44
N ILE A 42 4.73 27.29 16.72
CA ILE A 42 6.15 27.28 17.09
C ILE A 42 6.89 26.29 16.19
N CYS A 43 7.86 26.79 15.42
CA CYS A 43 8.60 25.99 14.45
C CYS A 43 10.12 26.11 14.62
N ALA A 44 10.83 25.13 14.09
CA ALA A 44 12.26 25.24 13.82
C ALA A 44 12.45 25.85 12.42
N ILE A 45 13.22 26.92 12.32
CA ILE A 45 13.56 27.55 11.03
C ILE A 45 15.05 27.34 10.75
N LYS A 46 15.36 26.58 9.70
CA LYS A 46 16.72 26.43 9.15
C LYS A 46 16.95 27.57 8.13
N ILE A 47 17.81 28.52 8.52
CA ILE A 47 18.14 29.73 7.76
C ILE A 47 19.48 29.50 7.06
N ILE A 48 19.45 29.46 5.73
CA ILE A 48 20.61 29.18 4.85
C ILE A 48 20.74 30.29 3.78
N LYS A 49 21.93 30.47 3.20
CA LYS A 49 22.11 31.45 2.11
C LYS A 49 21.47 30.99 0.80
N LYS A 50 20.91 31.93 0.02
CA LYS A 50 20.37 31.65 -1.33
C LYS A 50 21.44 31.05 -2.25
N SER A 51 22.71 31.40 -2.05
CA SER A 51 23.88 30.88 -2.78
C SER A 51 24.23 29.41 -2.49
N VAL A 52 23.82 28.84 -1.36
CA VAL A 52 24.04 27.41 -1.01
C VAL A 52 22.76 26.56 -1.05
N PHE A 53 21.62 27.19 -1.33
CA PHE A 53 20.33 26.52 -1.36
C PHE A 53 20.21 25.58 -2.57
N THR A 54 19.99 24.29 -2.30
CA THR A 54 19.55 23.33 -3.32
C THR A 54 18.09 22.96 -3.08
N LYS A 55 17.31 22.78 -4.15
CA LYS A 55 15.93 22.29 -4.03
C LYS A 55 15.86 20.85 -3.48
N ASN A 56 16.94 20.07 -3.60
CA ASN A 56 16.98 18.65 -3.27
C ASN A 56 16.52 18.35 -1.83
N GLU A 57 17.00 19.09 -0.82
CA GLU A 57 16.53 18.95 0.57
C GLU A 57 15.00 19.13 0.68
N ILE A 58 14.45 20.12 -0.02
CA ILE A 58 13.02 20.43 -0.01
C ILE A 58 12.19 19.41 -0.79
N GLU A 59 12.65 18.96 -1.96
CA GLU A 59 11.93 17.93 -2.73
C GLU A 59 11.92 16.58 -1.99
N ILE A 60 12.95 16.27 -1.21
CA ILE A 60 12.99 15.11 -0.30
C ILE A 60 12.05 15.32 0.89
N LEU A 61 12.18 16.42 1.63
CA LEU A 61 11.35 16.70 2.82
C LEU A 61 9.83 16.79 2.51
N LYS A 62 9.44 17.11 1.27
CA LYS A 62 8.03 17.04 0.81
C LYS A 62 7.46 15.62 0.73
N GLN A 63 8.30 14.61 0.53
CA GLN A 63 7.90 13.21 0.32
C GLN A 63 7.89 12.39 1.62
N LEU A 64 8.28 13.00 2.74
CA LEU A 64 8.43 12.35 4.04
C LEU A 64 7.30 12.79 4.99
N ASP A 65 6.40 11.86 5.28
CA ASP A 65 5.45 11.98 6.38
C ASP A 65 5.47 10.69 7.21
N HIS A 66 6.24 10.72 8.30
CA HIS A 66 6.50 9.58 9.18
C HIS A 66 6.68 10.09 10.62
N PRO A 67 6.09 9.46 11.65
CA PRO A 67 6.06 10.01 13.01
C PRO A 67 7.45 10.19 13.65
N LEU A 68 8.44 9.40 13.24
CA LEU A 68 9.83 9.47 13.73
C LEU A 68 10.76 10.31 12.81
N ILE A 69 10.21 11.01 11.82
CA ILE A 69 10.94 12.02 11.03
C ILE A 69 10.46 13.41 11.46
N VAL A 70 11.31 14.44 11.31
CA VAL A 70 10.90 15.84 11.49
C VAL A 70 9.95 16.30 10.38
N LYS A 71 8.75 16.78 10.75
CA LYS A 71 7.75 17.20 9.76
C LYS A 71 8.15 18.53 9.10
N TYR A 72 8.02 18.60 7.78
CA TYR A 72 8.30 19.80 6.98
C TYR A 72 7.02 20.61 6.74
N TYR A 73 7.08 21.94 6.90
CA TYR A 73 5.93 22.84 6.78
C TYR A 73 5.99 23.75 5.53
N GLY A 74 7.17 23.92 4.93
CA GLY A 74 7.35 24.75 3.73
C GLY A 74 8.67 25.52 3.74
N TYR A 75 8.82 26.44 2.77
CA TYR A 75 9.95 27.36 2.76
C TYR A 75 9.55 28.78 2.35
N GLY A 76 10.28 29.74 2.88
CA GLY A 76 10.22 31.15 2.54
C GLY A 76 11.51 31.62 1.86
N VAL A 77 11.36 32.57 0.94
CA VAL A 77 12.48 33.36 0.41
C VAL A 77 12.45 34.73 1.10
N GLY A 78 13.58 35.18 1.65
CA GLY A 78 13.67 36.51 2.27
C GLY A 78 13.40 37.65 1.28
N GLU A 79 12.58 38.61 1.68
CA GLU A 79 12.29 39.83 0.90
C GLU A 79 13.48 40.80 0.87
N ILE A 80 14.13 41.01 2.02
CA ILE A 80 15.14 42.06 2.25
C ILE A 80 16.57 41.48 2.26
N ASP A 81 16.74 40.20 2.60
CA ASP A 81 18.04 39.56 2.77
C ASP A 81 18.35 38.49 1.71
N ASP A 82 19.55 37.92 1.78
CA ASP A 82 20.00 36.83 0.89
C ASP A 82 19.75 35.42 1.47
N ASN A 83 18.68 35.22 2.27
CA ASN A 83 18.42 33.94 2.94
C ASN A 83 17.20 33.17 2.38
N ILE A 84 17.25 31.85 2.56
CA ILE A 84 16.13 30.91 2.46
C ILE A 84 15.82 30.40 3.87
N TYR A 85 14.53 30.32 4.18
CA TYR A 85 14.00 29.94 5.49
C TYR A 85 13.20 28.65 5.32
N ILE A 86 13.75 27.52 5.77
CA ILE A 86 13.08 26.20 5.73
C ILE A 86 12.33 26.03 7.06
N TYR A 87 11.01 25.94 7.00
CA TYR A 87 10.12 25.80 8.18
C TYR A 87 9.86 24.32 8.46
N MET A 88 10.11 23.90 9.70
CA MET A 88 9.98 22.52 10.16
C MET A 88 9.37 22.45 11.56
N GLU A 89 8.88 21.29 11.94
CA GLU A 89 8.48 20.93 13.30
C GLU A 89 9.54 21.35 14.33
N TYR A 90 9.13 22.10 15.35
CA TYR A 90 9.97 22.29 16.52
C TYR A 90 9.91 21.05 17.41
N ILE A 91 11.01 20.31 17.47
CA ILE A 91 11.14 19.18 18.38
C ILE A 91 11.59 19.70 19.75
N ASP A 92 10.70 19.60 20.75
CA ASP A 92 11.07 19.81 22.14
C ASP A 92 11.81 18.57 22.65
N GLY A 93 13.10 18.72 22.97
CA GLY A 93 14.01 17.60 23.12
C GLY A 93 15.47 18.01 22.99
N TYR A 94 16.36 17.01 22.95
CA TYR A 94 17.81 17.23 22.82
C TYR A 94 18.44 16.24 21.82
N PRO A 95 19.50 16.62 21.10
CA PRO A 95 20.28 15.68 20.30
C PRO A 95 20.86 14.56 21.16
N VAL A 96 20.85 13.33 20.66
CA VAL A 96 21.41 12.14 21.33
C VAL A 96 22.88 12.40 21.74
N SER A 97 23.67 13.05 20.88
CA SER A 97 25.06 13.41 21.19
C SER A 97 25.21 14.30 22.43
N SER A 98 24.23 15.17 22.71
CA SER A 98 24.24 16.05 23.88
C SER A 98 23.84 15.34 25.17
N ILE A 99 22.98 14.32 25.09
CA ILE A 99 22.65 13.44 26.22
C ILE A 99 23.80 12.46 26.48
N LEU A 100 24.47 11.98 25.43
CA LEU A 100 25.65 11.12 25.48
C LEU A 100 26.82 11.78 26.20
N ARG A 101 27.18 13.02 25.81
CA ARG A 101 28.22 13.84 26.46
C ARG A 101 27.96 14.17 27.94
N LYS A 102 26.76 13.87 28.46
CA LYS A 102 26.41 14.03 29.89
C LYS A 102 26.38 12.72 30.68
N GLN A 103 26.61 11.56 30.05
CA GLN A 103 26.70 10.29 30.78
C GLN A 103 28.07 10.12 31.46
N PRO A 104 28.17 9.48 32.63
CA PRO A 104 29.43 9.38 33.40
C PRO A 104 30.63 8.71 32.71
N LYS A 105 30.42 8.11 31.53
CA LYS A 105 31.44 7.47 30.69
C LYS A 105 31.25 7.78 29.19
N ASN A 106 30.43 8.78 28.84
CA ASN A 106 29.99 9.06 27.46
C ASN A 106 29.41 7.82 26.72
N GLN A 107 28.69 6.95 27.43
CA GLN A 107 28.06 5.74 26.87
C GLN A 107 26.62 5.59 27.35
N PHE A 108 25.78 4.96 26.53
CA PHE A 108 24.42 4.55 26.85
C PHE A 108 24.36 3.07 27.29
N PRO A 109 23.39 2.67 28.13
CA PRO A 109 23.05 1.27 28.35
C PRO A 109 22.58 0.59 27.05
N GLU A 110 22.90 -0.69 26.87
CA GLU A 110 22.64 -1.42 25.62
C GLU A 110 21.14 -1.53 25.28
N ASP A 111 20.25 -1.56 26.28
CA ASP A 111 18.79 -1.55 26.08
C ASP A 111 18.28 -0.19 25.57
N ILE A 112 18.95 0.92 25.93
CA ILE A 112 18.65 2.27 25.40
C ILE A 112 19.11 2.36 23.94
N ILE A 113 20.30 1.82 23.65
CA ILE A 113 20.83 1.73 22.28
C ILE A 113 19.88 0.91 21.39
N SER A 114 19.44 -0.28 21.84
CA SER A 114 18.50 -1.13 21.10
C SER A 114 17.18 -0.40 20.76
N LYS A 115 16.61 0.37 21.71
CA LYS A 115 15.38 1.16 21.46
C LYS A 115 15.59 2.26 20.40
N ILE A 116 16.71 3.00 20.47
CA ILE A 116 17.04 4.00 19.44
C ILE A 116 17.25 3.32 18.07
N VAL A 117 17.86 2.13 18.04
CA VAL A 117 18.07 1.37 16.80
C VAL A 117 16.76 0.82 16.23
N ILE A 118 15.77 0.45 17.05
CA ILE A 118 14.41 0.11 16.59
C ILE A 118 13.76 1.30 15.87
N ASP A 119 13.76 2.48 16.50
CA ASP A 119 13.20 3.70 15.90
C ASP A 119 13.96 4.13 14.62
N LEU A 120 15.29 3.96 14.60
CA LEU A 120 16.09 4.22 13.38
C LEU A 120 15.81 3.19 12.29
N ALA A 121 15.60 1.92 12.63
CA ALA A 121 15.29 0.88 11.67
C ALA A 121 13.95 1.10 10.97
N LEU A 122 12.97 1.65 11.69
CA LEU A 122 11.71 2.14 11.14
C LEU A 122 11.93 3.23 10.08
N ILE A 123 12.68 4.28 10.46
CA ILE A 123 12.95 5.40 9.56
C ILE A 123 13.70 4.94 8.31
N LEU A 124 14.73 4.09 8.49
CA LEU A 124 15.50 3.54 7.38
C LEU A 124 14.64 2.65 6.48
N SER A 125 13.77 1.79 7.01
CA SER A 125 12.85 0.97 6.20
C SER A 125 11.85 1.85 5.41
N TYR A 126 11.38 2.95 6.01
CA TYR A 126 10.47 3.89 5.37
C TYR A 126 11.13 4.69 4.25
N ILE A 127 12.39 5.15 4.42
CA ILE A 127 13.08 5.92 3.38
C ILE A 127 13.75 5.05 2.31
N HIS A 128 14.22 3.85 2.67
CA HIS A 128 14.85 2.90 1.74
C HIS A 128 13.86 2.09 0.90
N ASP A 129 12.56 2.25 1.05
CA ASP A 129 11.58 1.48 0.28
C ASP A 129 11.65 1.75 -1.24
N ASN A 130 10.90 0.96 -2.01
CA ASN A 130 10.92 1.01 -3.47
C ASN A 130 10.07 2.15 -4.07
N GLU A 131 9.26 2.85 -3.26
CA GLU A 131 8.50 4.02 -3.68
C GLU A 131 9.35 5.30 -3.56
N ARG A 132 9.96 5.52 -2.38
CA ARG A 132 10.69 6.75 -2.03
C ARG A 132 12.16 6.68 -2.44
N LYS A 133 12.81 5.54 -2.19
CA LYS A 133 14.23 5.28 -2.55
C LYS A 133 15.22 6.35 -2.06
N ILE A 134 15.02 6.93 -0.88
CA ILE A 134 15.83 8.03 -0.32
C ILE A 134 16.95 7.47 0.57
N ILE A 135 18.20 7.88 0.34
CA ILE A 135 19.35 7.66 1.25
C ILE A 135 19.55 8.91 2.12
N HIS A 136 19.76 8.75 3.43
CA HIS A 136 19.96 9.86 4.37
C HIS A 136 21.33 10.54 4.22
N ARG A 137 22.40 9.75 4.18
CA ARG A 137 23.83 10.10 3.99
C ARG A 137 24.54 10.89 5.10
N ASP A 138 23.87 11.21 6.20
CA ASP A 138 24.52 11.78 7.39
C ASP A 138 23.86 11.30 8.71
N LEU A 139 23.70 9.98 8.86
CA LEU A 139 23.18 9.37 10.08
C LEU A 139 24.27 9.32 11.19
N LYS A 140 24.01 9.98 12.33
CA LYS A 140 24.93 10.17 13.48
C LYS A 140 24.18 10.67 14.71
N CYS A 141 24.80 10.66 15.91
CA CYS A 141 24.12 11.07 17.15
C CYS A 141 23.69 12.55 17.23
N ASP A 142 24.28 13.47 16.45
CA ASP A 142 23.82 14.87 16.40
C ASP A 142 22.51 15.05 15.63
N ASN A 143 22.23 14.15 14.66
CA ASN A 143 21.06 14.24 13.78
C ASN A 143 19.85 13.43 14.31
N ILE A 144 19.91 12.97 15.56
CA ILE A 144 18.84 12.21 16.23
C ILE A 144 18.41 12.99 17.47
N MET A 145 17.16 13.44 17.51
CA MET A 145 16.55 14.10 18.67
C MET A 145 15.82 13.08 19.55
N LEU A 146 16.02 13.12 20.87
CA LEU A 146 15.12 12.48 21.84
C LEU A 146 14.04 13.48 22.25
N VAL A 147 12.77 13.10 22.10
CA VAL A 147 11.60 13.99 22.24
C VAL A 147 11.03 13.96 23.65
N ASN A 148 10.85 15.13 24.28
CA ASN A 148 10.26 15.22 25.62
C ASN A 148 8.74 14.97 25.57
N ASP A 149 8.21 13.93 26.23
CA ASP A 149 6.76 13.85 26.49
C ASP A 149 6.38 14.96 27.49
N ASN A 150 5.48 15.88 27.07
CA ASN A 150 5.04 17.05 27.84
C ASN A 150 4.34 16.76 29.20
N THR A 151 4.25 15.50 29.60
CA THR A 151 3.71 15.08 30.90
C THR A 151 4.71 15.26 32.05
N HIS A 152 6.02 15.17 31.79
CA HIS A 152 7.08 15.30 32.79
C HIS A 152 8.26 16.11 32.26
N SER A 153 8.31 17.42 32.57
CA SER A 153 9.47 18.25 32.25
C SER A 153 10.64 17.94 33.20
N CYS A 154 11.55 17.09 32.76
CA CYS A 154 12.88 16.90 33.34
C CYS A 154 13.85 17.88 32.67
N ASP A 155 14.55 18.71 33.43
CA ASP A 155 15.62 19.55 32.86
C ASP A 155 16.83 18.70 32.44
N VAL A 156 17.77 19.33 31.73
CA VAL A 156 19.02 18.71 31.24
C VAL A 156 19.99 18.26 32.34
N ASN A 157 19.61 18.41 33.61
CA ASN A 157 20.37 18.07 34.82
C ASN A 157 19.63 17.04 35.70
N GLY A 158 18.40 16.66 35.35
CA GLY A 158 17.56 15.68 36.08
C GLY A 158 16.56 16.29 37.08
N ASN A 159 16.32 17.59 37.05
CA ASN A 159 15.30 18.24 37.89
C ASN A 159 13.92 18.03 37.28
N CYS A 160 13.12 17.13 37.86
CA CYS A 160 11.75 16.86 37.42
C CYS A 160 10.76 17.87 38.02
N SER A 161 10.15 18.71 37.18
CA SER A 161 9.05 19.59 37.58
C SER A 161 7.70 19.00 37.17
N ARG A 162 6.77 18.82 38.12
CA ARG A 162 5.37 18.45 37.83
C ARG A 162 4.55 19.71 37.57
N ASN A 163 4.31 20.04 36.30
CA ASN A 163 3.25 20.97 35.92
C ASN A 163 1.89 20.31 36.14
N GLY A 164 1.28 20.56 37.30
CA GLY A 164 -0.09 20.11 37.59
C GLY A 164 -1.11 20.76 36.67
N GLY A 165 -2.14 20.01 36.28
CA GLY A 165 -3.16 20.49 35.34
C GLY A 165 -3.92 21.72 35.87
N GLY A 166 -3.83 22.83 35.14
CA GLY A 166 -4.49 24.09 35.45
C GLY A 166 -4.71 24.93 34.20
N SER A 167 -5.89 25.53 34.08
CA SER A 167 -6.35 26.23 32.86
C SER A 167 -5.44 27.40 32.44
N ALA A 168 -5.39 27.64 31.13
CA ALA A 168 -4.50 28.61 30.51
C ALA A 168 -4.57 30.03 31.09
N LYS A 169 -3.41 30.62 31.41
CA LYS A 169 -3.06 32.02 31.13
C LYS A 169 -1.57 32.32 31.30
N SER A 170 -1.14 33.33 30.55
CA SER A 170 0.19 33.94 30.47
C SER A 170 0.97 34.12 31.78
N ALA A 171 2.22 33.67 31.80
CA ALA A 171 3.29 34.27 32.59
C ALA A 171 4.67 34.03 31.91
N ASN A 172 5.42 35.10 31.66
CA ASN A 172 6.85 34.99 31.32
C ASN A 172 7.64 34.82 32.62
N GLN A 173 8.54 33.83 32.69
CA GLN A 173 9.75 33.96 33.51
C GLN A 173 10.89 33.08 32.97
N SER A 174 12.08 33.67 32.97
CA SER A 174 13.30 33.15 32.35
C SER A 174 14.09 32.24 33.29
N PHE A 175 14.71 31.18 32.77
CA PHE A 175 15.90 30.61 33.40
C PHE A 175 16.95 30.08 32.40
N PHE A 176 18.19 30.48 32.68
CA PHE A 176 19.50 30.02 32.22
C PHE A 176 19.90 30.05 30.74
N THR A 177 20.90 30.90 30.49
CA THR A 177 21.83 30.93 29.36
C THR A 177 23.20 30.38 29.80
N GLU A 178 23.81 29.51 29.01
CA GLU A 178 25.27 29.34 28.88
C GLU A 178 25.49 28.98 27.39
N ASP A 179 26.08 29.80 26.51
CA ASP A 179 27.37 30.53 26.44
C ASP A 179 28.45 29.81 25.61
N CYS A 180 29.26 30.60 24.92
CA CYS A 180 30.10 30.13 23.81
C CYS A 180 31.43 29.49 24.26
N VAL A 181 31.81 28.39 23.62
CA VAL A 181 33.21 27.93 23.59
C VAL A 181 33.89 28.44 22.32
N CYS A 182 34.50 29.62 22.41
CA CYS A 182 35.36 30.15 21.37
C CYS A 182 36.75 29.49 21.45
N ASN A 183 37.15 28.77 20.41
CA ASN A 183 38.45 28.10 20.35
C ASN A 183 39.56 29.08 19.93
N VAL A 184 40.36 29.57 20.89
CA VAL A 184 41.54 30.41 20.62
C VAL A 184 42.73 29.94 21.46
N ASN A 185 43.75 29.43 20.80
CA ASN A 185 45.08 29.26 21.39
C ASN A 185 45.75 30.64 21.50
N GLY A 186 46.13 31.08 22.70
CA GLY A 186 46.90 32.31 22.85
C GLY A 186 47.02 32.79 24.30
N SER A 187 48.25 32.89 24.79
CA SER A 187 48.58 33.57 26.04
C SER A 187 48.43 35.08 25.88
N GLY A 188 47.62 35.73 26.71
CA GLY A 188 47.54 37.20 26.73
C GLY A 188 46.61 37.69 27.83
N THR A 189 47.17 38.18 28.93
CA THR A 189 46.42 38.83 30.01
C THR A 189 46.24 40.31 29.70
N ASP A 190 45.01 40.80 29.64
CA ASP A 190 44.70 42.15 30.14
C ASP A 190 43.26 42.23 30.66
N GLU A 191 42.99 43.21 31.52
CA GLU A 191 41.76 43.34 32.29
C GLU A 191 40.83 44.40 31.66
N ASN A 192 39.56 44.05 31.34
CA ASN A 192 38.39 44.95 31.48
C ASN A 192 37.07 44.28 31.06
N CYS A 193 36.39 43.60 31.99
CA CYS A 193 34.93 43.43 31.95
C CYS A 193 34.38 43.41 33.38
N LYS A 194 33.37 44.24 33.68
CA LYS A 194 32.92 44.54 35.06
C LYS A 194 31.41 44.39 35.23
N SER A 195 30.92 43.16 35.42
CA SER A 195 29.55 42.90 35.91
C SER A 195 29.43 41.55 36.63
N CYS A 196 28.81 41.54 37.82
CA CYS A 196 28.27 40.42 38.60
C CYS A 196 29.06 39.08 38.58
N LYS A 197 29.92 38.73 39.55
CA LYS A 197 29.70 38.48 41.01
C LYS A 197 28.59 37.46 41.35
N LEU A 198 28.97 36.21 41.66
CA LEU A 198 28.51 35.35 42.79
C LEU A 198 29.16 33.94 42.69
N LYS A 199 30.41 33.78 43.15
CA LYS A 199 30.77 33.13 44.43
C LYS A 199 30.14 31.74 44.71
N SER A 200 30.97 30.72 44.47
CA SER A 200 30.86 29.30 44.81
C SER A 200 30.42 28.94 46.26
N LYS A 201 29.68 27.83 46.41
CA LYS A 201 29.74 26.91 47.57
C LYS A 201 29.13 25.54 47.23
N PRO A 202 29.80 24.40 47.51
CA PRO A 202 29.22 23.06 47.38
C PRO A 202 28.58 22.59 48.70
N ILE A 203 27.46 21.86 48.63
CA ILE A 203 26.79 21.21 49.78
C ILE A 203 26.37 19.78 49.39
N ARG A 204 26.30 18.89 50.39
CA ARG A 204 26.05 17.45 50.25
C ARG A 204 24.57 17.09 50.46
N GLU A 205 24.26 15.80 50.24
CA GLU A 205 23.30 15.00 51.01
C GLU A 205 21.92 15.61 51.30
N ILE A 206 20.94 15.29 50.44
CA ILE A 206 19.54 15.20 50.86
C ILE A 206 19.06 13.78 50.58
N GLN A 207 18.88 13.00 51.64
CA GLN A 207 18.04 11.81 51.60
C GLN A 207 16.57 12.26 51.61
N GLY A 208 15.77 11.77 50.66
CA GLY A 208 14.35 12.06 50.59
C GLY A 208 13.63 10.98 49.79
N SER A 209 12.72 10.26 50.43
CA SER A 209 11.83 9.29 49.78
C SER A 209 10.75 10.02 48.98
N CYS A 210 10.39 9.46 47.82
CA CYS A 210 9.22 9.89 47.06
C CYS A 210 8.39 8.64 46.72
N GLU A 211 7.29 8.46 47.46
CA GLU A 211 6.44 7.28 47.42
C GLU A 211 5.35 7.44 46.35
N SER A 212 5.66 7.15 45.08
CA SER A 212 4.63 7.11 44.02
C SER A 212 4.94 6.17 42.85
N CYS A 213 5.30 4.93 43.13
CA CYS A 213 5.39 3.84 42.15
C CYS A 213 5.17 2.47 42.81
N GLY A 214 4.01 2.32 43.49
CA GLY A 214 3.53 1.04 43.99
C GLY A 214 3.07 0.13 42.85
N SER A 215 3.21 -1.18 43.04
CA SER A 215 2.93 -2.24 42.07
C SER A 215 1.45 -2.58 41.92
N ASP A 216 0.99 -2.77 40.68
CA ASP A 216 -0.17 -3.61 40.33
C ASP A 216 0.31 -4.83 39.53
N LEU A 217 0.66 -5.91 40.24
CA LEU A 217 0.83 -7.27 39.70
C LEU A 217 0.58 -8.27 40.84
N GLU A 218 -0.69 -8.62 41.06
CA GLU A 218 -1.04 -9.76 41.92
C GLU A 218 -0.79 -11.11 41.20
N GLN A 219 -0.78 -12.19 41.98
CA GLN A 219 -0.30 -13.52 41.59
C GLN A 219 -1.41 -14.58 41.73
N ASP A 220 -1.27 -15.66 40.99
CA ASP A 220 -1.48 -17.03 41.51
C ASP A 220 -0.37 -17.91 40.89
N SER A 221 0.58 -18.49 41.64
CA SER A 221 0.51 -19.56 42.65
C SER A 221 0.33 -20.96 42.01
N SER A 222 1.08 -22.01 42.37
CA SER A 222 2.32 -22.20 43.17
C SER A 222 3.19 -23.28 42.46
N SER A 223 4.18 -24.04 42.97
CA SER A 223 4.90 -24.29 44.25
C SER A 223 6.13 -25.18 43.92
N SER A 224 7.19 -25.40 44.72
CA SER A 224 7.79 -24.69 45.87
C SER A 224 9.11 -25.38 46.27
N SER A 225 10.10 -24.64 46.80
CA SER A 225 11.42 -25.11 47.31
C SER A 225 12.44 -25.58 46.23
N SER A 226 13.77 -25.54 46.45
CA SER A 226 14.54 -25.26 47.67
C SER A 226 15.83 -24.43 47.43
N SER A 227 16.40 -23.94 48.52
CA SER A 227 17.50 -22.96 48.61
C SER A 227 18.89 -23.41 48.14
N SER A 228 19.64 -22.48 47.53
CA SER A 228 21.04 -22.18 47.91
C SER A 228 21.43 -20.76 47.46
N SER A 229 22.39 -20.12 48.15
CA SER A 229 22.59 -18.66 48.10
C SER A 229 23.91 -18.22 47.47
N SER A 230 23.87 -17.13 46.69
CA SER A 230 25.05 -16.29 46.43
C SER A 230 24.65 -14.82 46.27
N THR A 231 25.52 -13.93 46.77
CA THR A 231 25.23 -12.50 46.99
C THR A 231 25.26 -11.68 45.70
N ILE A 232 24.28 -10.78 45.51
CA ILE A 232 24.35 -9.68 44.54
C ILE A 232 24.20 -8.35 45.29
N ASN A 233 25.06 -7.37 44.96
CA ASN A 233 25.24 -6.16 45.76
C ASN A 233 24.21 -5.06 45.46
N ASN A 234 23.73 -4.41 46.51
CA ASN A 234 23.07 -3.10 46.42
C ASN A 234 24.09 -2.04 45.94
N GLY A 235 23.84 -1.40 44.79
CA GLY A 235 24.83 -0.47 44.21
C GLY A 235 24.43 0.29 42.94
N GLN A 236 23.14 0.49 42.67
CA GLN A 236 22.75 1.33 41.52
C GLN A 236 22.97 2.82 41.80
N SER A 237 23.95 3.40 41.12
CA SER A 237 24.26 4.84 41.16
C SER A 237 23.06 5.71 40.78
N SER A 238 22.93 6.87 41.43
CA SER A 238 21.97 7.92 41.06
C SER A 238 22.11 8.35 39.59
N THR A 239 23.30 8.21 39.00
CA THR A 239 23.55 8.57 37.60
C THR A 239 22.81 7.69 36.59
N CYS A 240 22.53 6.41 36.89
CA CYS A 240 21.72 5.56 36.01
C CYS A 240 20.28 6.08 35.87
N ARG A 241 19.81 6.90 36.82
CA ARG A 241 18.47 7.49 36.77
C ARG A 241 18.33 8.54 35.67
N LEU A 242 19.39 9.22 35.24
CA LEU A 242 19.23 10.32 34.28
C LEU A 242 18.77 9.79 32.91
N ILE A 243 19.50 8.84 32.32
CA ILE A 243 19.09 8.28 31.03
C ILE A 243 17.86 7.37 31.13
N ASN A 244 17.70 6.62 32.23
CA ASN A 244 16.49 5.80 32.41
C ASN A 244 15.25 6.67 32.69
N CYS A 245 15.37 7.84 33.31
CA CYS A 245 14.26 8.78 33.47
C CYS A 245 13.98 9.49 32.15
N ILE A 246 15.00 10.02 31.46
CA ILE A 246 14.84 10.62 30.14
C ILE A 246 14.18 9.62 29.19
N TYR A 247 14.64 8.38 29.07
CA TYR A 247 14.03 7.39 28.16
C TYR A 247 12.75 6.71 28.69
N SER A 248 12.42 6.85 29.98
CA SER A 248 11.09 6.49 30.50
C SER A 248 10.04 7.57 30.21
N VAL A 249 10.50 8.81 29.96
CA VAL A 249 9.66 9.96 29.61
C VAL A 249 9.62 10.20 28.10
N SER A 250 10.77 10.23 27.41
CA SER A 250 10.88 10.30 25.95
C SER A 250 10.61 8.94 25.32
N LYS A 251 9.38 8.73 24.82
CA LYS A 251 8.99 7.43 24.26
C LYS A 251 9.47 7.17 22.82
N LYS A 252 10.00 8.18 22.14
CA LYS A 252 10.37 8.16 20.71
C LYS A 252 11.56 9.08 20.41
N ILE A 253 12.33 8.76 19.37
CA ILE A 253 13.24 9.72 18.71
C ILE A 253 12.56 10.41 17.50
N LYS A 254 13.22 11.45 16.98
CA LYS A 254 13.01 11.98 15.62
C LYS A 254 14.36 12.18 14.91
N LEU A 255 14.48 11.70 13.67
CA LEU A 255 15.63 11.97 12.79
C LEU A 255 15.47 13.35 12.13
N ILE A 256 16.57 14.11 12.08
CA ILE A 256 16.66 15.47 11.53
C ILE A 256 17.75 15.61 10.46
N ASP A 257 17.70 16.72 9.72
CA ASP A 257 18.69 17.19 8.73
C ASP A 257 18.92 16.29 7.49
N PHE A 258 17.85 16.17 6.68
CA PHE A 258 17.91 15.59 5.33
C PHE A 258 18.65 16.47 4.29
N GLY A 259 19.42 17.48 4.73
CA GLY A 259 20.15 18.41 3.86
C GLY A 259 21.21 17.75 2.98
N LEU A 260 21.69 16.55 3.36
CA LEU A 260 22.62 15.74 2.58
C LEU A 260 21.96 14.53 1.89
N SER A 261 20.65 14.32 2.03
CA SER A 261 19.97 13.14 1.48
C SER A 261 19.83 13.14 -0.04
N LYS A 262 19.49 12.00 -0.65
CA LYS A 262 19.28 11.88 -2.11
C LYS A 262 18.32 10.74 -2.47
N GLY A 263 17.43 10.97 -3.45
CA GLY A 263 16.63 9.91 -4.07
C GLY A 263 17.44 9.04 -5.05
N CYS A 264 17.04 7.79 -5.27
CA CYS A 264 17.84 6.80 -5.99
C CYS A 264 17.05 5.94 -6.98
N ASP A 265 17.18 6.21 -8.28
CA ASP A 265 16.55 5.38 -9.32
C ASP A 265 17.39 4.14 -9.66
N GLY A 266 17.01 3.00 -9.06
CA GLY A 266 17.72 1.73 -9.18
C GLY A 266 19.08 1.72 -8.48
N ASP A 267 19.92 0.72 -8.76
CA ASP A 267 21.30 0.61 -8.24
C ASP A 267 22.29 1.60 -8.87
N SER A 268 21.78 2.77 -9.28
CA SER A 268 22.57 3.89 -9.78
C SER A 268 23.49 4.44 -8.69
N LYS A 269 24.79 4.31 -8.91
CA LYS A 269 25.83 4.72 -7.98
C LYS A 269 26.01 6.25 -7.99
N TYR A 270 25.71 6.92 -6.88
CA TYR A 270 25.72 8.39 -6.82
C TYR A 270 27.05 8.99 -6.37
N TYR A 271 27.67 9.76 -7.26
CA TYR A 271 28.97 10.39 -7.08
C TYR A 271 28.86 11.72 -6.31
N SER A 272 29.03 11.75 -4.99
CA SER A 272 29.29 12.99 -4.24
C SER A 272 29.89 12.74 -2.85
N LEU A 273 31.06 13.33 -2.55
CA LEU A 273 31.69 13.25 -1.22
C LEU A 273 30.93 14.13 -0.21
N VAL A 274 30.01 13.53 0.54
CA VAL A 274 29.22 14.20 1.59
C VAL A 274 29.00 13.28 2.79
N GLY A 275 28.70 13.86 3.96
CA GLY A 275 28.49 13.15 5.22
C GLY A 275 29.66 13.31 6.19
N THR A 276 29.42 13.01 7.47
CA THR A 276 30.41 13.15 8.54
C THR A 276 31.52 12.10 8.43
N SER A 277 32.80 12.52 8.37
CA SER A 277 33.93 11.66 8.00
C SER A 277 34.19 10.45 8.92
N THR A 278 33.75 10.50 10.18
CA THR A 278 33.82 9.37 11.13
C THR A 278 32.76 8.30 10.88
N HIS A 279 31.65 8.66 10.25
CA HIS A 279 30.49 7.82 9.93
C HIS A 279 30.42 7.42 8.44
N MET A 280 31.30 8.00 7.61
CA MET A 280 31.38 7.76 6.18
C MET A 280 31.86 6.33 5.88
N PRO A 281 31.18 5.60 4.97
CA PRO A 281 31.53 4.22 4.64
C PRO A 281 32.67 4.13 3.61
N PRO A 282 33.37 2.98 3.54
CA PRO A 282 34.54 2.81 2.67
C PRO A 282 34.22 2.94 1.17
N GLU A 283 33.01 2.56 0.72
CA GLU A 283 32.63 2.78 -0.69
C GLU A 283 32.52 4.26 -1.05
N VAL A 284 32.07 5.12 -0.13
CA VAL A 284 32.04 6.58 -0.35
C VAL A 284 33.45 7.18 -0.22
N ALA A 285 34.23 6.73 0.76
CA ALA A 285 35.56 7.29 1.04
C ALA A 285 36.65 6.89 0.02
N LEU A 286 36.56 5.69 -0.58
CA LEU A 286 37.65 5.11 -1.39
C LEU A 286 37.29 4.84 -2.86
N ARG A 287 35.99 4.82 -3.24
CA ARG A 287 35.57 4.35 -4.58
C ARG A 287 34.50 5.26 -5.18
N ASN A 288 34.95 6.26 -5.95
CA ASN A 288 34.07 7.10 -6.80
C ASN A 288 32.91 7.79 -6.05
N ASN A 289 33.02 7.98 -4.73
CA ASN A 289 32.00 8.56 -3.85
C ASN A 289 30.65 7.83 -3.83
N THR A 290 30.56 6.54 -4.20
CA THR A 290 29.29 5.91 -4.57
C THR A 290 28.44 5.48 -3.37
N ALA A 291 27.57 6.38 -2.88
CA ALA A 291 26.61 6.07 -1.82
C ALA A 291 25.41 5.24 -2.34
N CYS A 292 24.93 4.29 -1.53
CA CYS A 292 23.72 3.48 -1.76
C CYS A 292 22.89 3.34 -0.46
N ARG A 293 21.73 2.66 -0.48
CA ARG A 293 20.92 2.37 0.73
C ARG A 293 21.76 1.74 1.86
N LYS A 294 22.64 0.79 1.51
CA LYS A 294 23.56 0.11 2.44
C LYS A 294 24.61 1.07 3.07
N SER A 295 24.83 2.26 2.52
CA SER A 295 25.74 3.27 3.10
C SER A 295 25.19 3.84 4.43
N ASP A 296 23.88 4.08 4.54
CA ASP A 296 23.27 4.49 5.81
C ASP A 296 23.39 3.39 6.88
N ILE A 297 23.39 2.12 6.49
CA ILE A 297 23.54 0.98 7.40
C ILE A 297 24.93 0.95 8.05
N TRP A 298 25.98 1.31 7.31
CA TRP A 298 27.31 1.49 7.90
C TRP A 298 27.31 2.67 8.88
N SER A 299 26.67 3.79 8.52
CA SER A 299 26.55 4.96 9.41
C SER A 299 25.72 4.65 10.66
N LEU A 300 24.70 3.77 10.59
CA LEU A 300 24.00 3.20 11.75
C LEU A 300 24.97 2.42 12.65
N GLY A 301 25.81 1.55 12.07
CA GLY A 301 26.86 0.83 12.79
C GLY A 301 27.84 1.77 13.52
N CYS A 302 28.25 2.87 12.88
CA CYS A 302 29.05 3.92 13.51
C CYS A 302 28.29 4.64 14.63
N THR A 303 27.01 4.97 14.42
CA THR A 303 26.15 5.64 15.42
C THR A 303 25.97 4.76 16.67
N ILE A 304 25.88 3.43 16.51
CA ILE A 304 25.82 2.49 17.63
C ILE A 304 27.13 2.46 18.41
N ILE A 305 28.28 2.45 17.72
CA ILE A 305 29.60 2.56 18.38
C ILE A 305 29.73 3.89 19.12
N GLU A 306 29.27 5.00 18.54
CA GLU A 306 29.24 6.32 19.18
C GLU A 306 28.39 6.29 20.47
N MET A 307 27.14 5.81 20.42
CA MET A 307 26.28 5.66 21.60
C MET A 307 26.86 4.72 22.66
N ALA A 308 27.68 3.74 22.28
CA ALA A 308 28.41 2.87 23.19
C ALA A 308 29.70 3.50 23.78
N GLY A 309 29.98 4.79 23.51
CA GLY A 309 31.19 5.48 23.96
C GLY A 309 32.46 5.06 23.22
N GLY A 310 32.33 4.44 22.04
CA GLY A 310 33.43 4.00 21.21
C GLY A 310 34.04 5.12 20.38
N ASN A 311 35.38 5.15 20.31
CA ASN A 311 36.12 6.14 19.55
C ASN A 311 36.17 5.78 18.06
N LEU A 312 35.36 6.46 17.23
CA LEU A 312 35.29 6.19 15.78
C LEU A 312 36.62 6.46 15.02
N PHE A 313 37.60 7.14 15.62
CA PHE A 313 38.94 7.29 15.05
C PHE A 313 39.84 6.05 15.29
N GLU A 314 39.59 5.25 16.33
CA GLU A 314 40.27 3.96 16.51
C GLU A 314 39.77 2.95 15.48
N LYS A 315 40.70 2.35 14.73
CA LYS A 315 40.40 1.34 13.71
C LYS A 315 40.94 -0.04 14.10
N ASP A 316 40.26 -1.09 13.64
CA ASP A 316 40.76 -2.46 13.69
C ASP A 316 41.80 -2.73 12.59
N ILE A 317 42.33 -3.96 12.56
CA ILE A 317 43.30 -4.43 11.55
C ILE A 317 42.75 -4.46 10.11
N HIS A 318 41.46 -4.21 9.91
CA HIS A 318 40.78 -4.15 8.62
C HIS A 318 40.33 -2.71 8.26
N GLY A 319 40.67 -1.71 9.07
CA GLY A 319 40.30 -0.30 8.87
C GLY A 319 38.88 0.06 9.32
N LYS A 320 38.12 -0.87 9.93
CA LYS A 320 36.78 -0.62 10.46
C LYS A 320 36.87 0.13 11.80
N PRO A 321 35.88 0.96 12.19
CA PRO A 321 35.79 1.47 13.56
C PRO A 321 35.83 0.35 14.60
N LYS A 322 36.65 0.52 15.65
CA LYS A 322 36.82 -0.48 16.71
C LYS A 322 35.55 -0.60 17.55
N ILE A 323 35.01 -1.82 17.65
CA ILE A 323 33.78 -2.11 18.41
C ILE A 323 34.12 -2.18 19.92
N PRO A 324 33.38 -1.51 20.82
CA PRO A 324 33.66 -1.52 22.26
C PRO A 324 33.57 -2.90 22.91
N ASP A 325 34.61 -3.28 23.65
CA ASP A 325 34.77 -4.62 24.25
C ASP A 325 33.71 -4.97 25.32
N HIS A 326 33.00 -3.97 25.87
CA HIS A 326 31.99 -4.18 26.91
C HIS A 326 30.59 -4.52 26.40
N LEU A 327 30.33 -4.42 25.08
CA LEU A 327 29.04 -4.73 24.47
C LEU A 327 28.76 -6.24 24.45
N SER A 328 27.48 -6.62 24.43
CA SER A 328 27.06 -8.02 24.31
C SER A 328 27.49 -8.64 22.97
N ALA A 329 27.52 -9.98 22.91
CA ALA A 329 27.76 -10.70 21.67
C ALA A 329 26.71 -10.38 20.59
N SER A 330 25.47 -10.09 20.97
CA SER A 330 24.39 -9.74 20.03
C SER A 330 24.59 -8.35 19.44
N CYS A 331 24.87 -7.35 20.28
CA CYS A 331 25.17 -5.99 19.81
C CYS A 331 26.43 -5.96 18.95
N LYS A 332 27.50 -6.67 19.36
CA LYS A 332 28.72 -6.82 18.56
C LYS A 332 28.44 -7.44 17.19
N ASN A 333 27.60 -8.48 17.10
CA ASN A 333 27.29 -9.10 15.80
C ASN A 333 26.42 -8.20 14.91
N PHE A 334 25.47 -7.45 15.49
CA PHE A 334 24.70 -6.44 14.76
C PHE A 334 25.63 -5.38 14.14
N ILE A 335 26.57 -4.84 14.93
CA ILE A 335 27.55 -3.85 14.47
C ILE A 335 28.47 -4.47 13.40
N GLN A 336 28.91 -5.73 13.55
CA GLN A 336 29.74 -6.41 12.55
C GLN A 336 29.03 -6.53 11.19
N ARG A 337 27.73 -6.82 11.18
CA ARG A 337 26.89 -6.93 9.97
C ARG A 337 26.62 -5.56 9.32
N CYS A 338 26.50 -4.51 10.14
CA CYS A 338 26.49 -3.12 9.66
C CYS A 338 27.84 -2.69 9.05
N LEU A 339 28.95 -3.14 9.62
CA LEU A 339 30.32 -2.79 9.22
C LEU A 339 30.96 -3.81 8.26
N THR A 340 30.18 -4.46 7.39
CA THR A 340 30.76 -5.17 6.23
C THR A 340 31.33 -4.15 5.24
N ILE A 341 32.59 -4.33 4.83
CA ILE A 341 33.32 -3.36 4.00
C ILE A 341 32.74 -3.28 2.60
N ASP A 342 32.42 -4.42 1.99
CA ASP A 342 31.70 -4.46 0.71
C ASP A 342 30.20 -4.21 0.93
N PRO A 343 29.60 -3.16 0.36
CA PRO A 343 28.17 -2.89 0.50
C PRO A 343 27.29 -3.99 -0.11
N ASN A 344 27.79 -4.81 -1.04
CA ASN A 344 27.03 -5.93 -1.60
C ASN A 344 26.82 -7.05 -0.56
N HIS A 345 27.78 -7.24 0.34
CA HIS A 345 27.77 -8.23 1.43
C HIS A 345 27.36 -7.62 2.79
N ARG A 346 26.93 -6.36 2.80
CA ARG A 346 26.40 -5.68 3.98
C ARG A 346 24.91 -5.95 4.08
N ASP A 347 24.41 -6.20 5.28
CA ASP A 347 22.97 -6.33 5.47
C ASP A 347 22.26 -5.00 5.14
N ASP A 348 21.00 -5.09 4.74
CA ASP A 348 20.05 -3.99 4.72
C ASP A 348 19.22 -3.99 6.00
N ILE A 349 18.35 -2.99 6.14
CA ILE A 349 17.55 -2.85 7.36
C ILE A 349 16.50 -3.95 7.53
N ILE A 350 16.00 -4.55 6.45
CA ILE A 350 15.01 -5.64 6.50
C ILE A 350 15.64 -6.88 7.15
N ASN A 351 16.85 -7.23 6.73
CA ASN A 351 17.63 -8.32 7.32
C ASN A 351 18.09 -7.99 8.76
N LEU A 352 18.47 -6.74 9.05
CA LEU A 352 18.89 -6.32 10.41
C LEU A 352 17.73 -6.25 11.41
N ILE A 353 16.51 -5.90 11.00
CA ILE A 353 15.30 -5.94 11.86
C ILE A 353 15.05 -7.35 12.41
N SER A 354 15.49 -8.39 11.70
CA SER A 354 15.41 -9.78 12.16
C SER A 354 16.50 -10.18 13.17
N HIS A 355 17.48 -9.33 13.46
CA HIS A 355 18.61 -9.67 14.34
C HIS A 355 18.23 -9.77 15.82
N ASN A 356 18.86 -10.68 16.58
CA ASN A 356 18.68 -10.89 18.03
C ASN A 356 19.14 -9.71 18.94
N PHE A 357 19.40 -8.54 18.36
CA PHE A 357 19.69 -7.29 19.07
C PHE A 357 18.47 -6.35 19.09
N ILE A 358 17.50 -6.63 18.21
CA ILE A 358 16.24 -5.91 18.05
C ILE A 358 15.18 -6.67 18.87
N ASP A 359 14.69 -6.05 19.95
CA ASP A 359 13.55 -6.59 20.70
C ASP A 359 12.28 -6.47 19.86
N ARG A 360 11.96 -7.54 19.11
CA ARG A 360 10.79 -7.58 18.21
C ARG A 360 9.44 -7.42 18.95
N ASN A 361 9.40 -7.49 20.28
CA ASN A 361 8.17 -7.23 21.04
C ASN A 361 7.85 -5.72 21.14
N ARG A 362 8.83 -4.85 20.84
CA ARG A 362 8.66 -3.39 20.72
C ARG A 362 8.27 -2.94 19.32
N ILE A 363 8.20 -3.86 18.37
CA ILE A 363 7.81 -3.59 16.98
C ILE A 363 6.28 -3.59 16.92
N ASN A 364 5.68 -2.40 16.84
CA ASN A 364 4.24 -2.16 16.65
C ASN A 364 3.63 -2.99 15.51
N GLU A 365 2.32 -3.27 15.60
CA GLU A 365 1.53 -3.95 14.54
C GLU A 365 1.69 -3.31 13.15
N GLU A 366 1.76 -1.97 13.08
CA GLU A 366 2.03 -1.17 11.88
C GLU A 366 3.23 -1.71 11.07
N ILE A 367 4.24 -2.21 11.79
CA ILE A 367 5.51 -2.67 11.26
C ILE A 367 5.47 -4.17 10.97
N LYS A 368 4.58 -4.93 11.62
CA LYS A 368 4.30 -6.32 11.21
C LYS A 368 3.69 -6.35 9.81
N GLU A 369 2.85 -5.37 9.48
CA GLU A 369 2.40 -5.18 8.10
C GLU A 369 3.56 -4.85 7.16
N ASP A 370 4.40 -3.87 7.46
CA ASP A 370 5.50 -3.47 6.54
C ASP A 370 6.60 -4.54 6.41
N ILE A 371 6.94 -5.28 7.47
CA ILE A 371 7.82 -6.47 7.39
C ILE A 371 7.15 -7.57 6.56
N SER A 372 5.82 -7.69 6.57
CA SER A 372 5.09 -8.61 5.68
C SER A 372 4.99 -8.12 4.23
N LYS A 373 5.33 -6.86 3.94
CA LYS A 373 5.39 -6.27 2.59
C LYS A 373 6.77 -6.45 1.93
N SER A 374 7.62 -7.36 2.42
CA SER A 374 8.82 -7.82 1.72
C SER A 374 8.45 -8.60 0.45
N LYS A 375 8.08 -7.86 -0.60
CA LYS A 375 7.91 -8.33 -1.97
C LYS A 375 9.20 -8.12 -2.74
N ILE A 376 9.81 -9.20 -3.20
CA ILE A 376 10.83 -9.16 -4.26
C ILE A 376 10.14 -9.42 -5.60
N GLN A 377 10.48 -8.60 -6.58
CA GLN A 377 10.16 -8.84 -7.98
C GLN A 377 11.47 -8.85 -8.76
N PHE A 378 11.81 -10.00 -9.32
CA PHE A 378 12.90 -10.13 -10.28
C PHE A 378 12.45 -9.58 -11.64
N ASP A 379 13.40 -9.07 -12.42
CA ASP A 379 13.16 -8.66 -13.81
C ASP A 379 12.95 -9.87 -14.74
N ASP A 380 12.59 -9.59 -16.01
CA ASP A 380 12.28 -10.62 -17.00
C ASP A 380 13.48 -11.42 -17.49
N GLU A 381 14.71 -10.94 -17.28
CA GLU A 381 15.96 -11.58 -17.72
C GLU A 381 16.57 -12.49 -16.63
N PHE A 382 16.17 -12.32 -15.36
CA PHE A 382 16.69 -13.06 -14.22
C PHE A 382 16.48 -14.59 -14.34
N ASN A 383 17.60 -15.32 -14.42
CA ASN A 383 17.60 -16.78 -14.53
C ASN A 383 18.80 -17.43 -13.81
N GLU A 384 19.21 -16.86 -12.67
CA GLU A 384 20.31 -17.37 -11.83
C GLU A 384 19.80 -18.31 -10.73
N ILE A 385 20.70 -19.15 -10.19
CA ILE A 385 20.38 -20.06 -9.08
C ILE A 385 20.42 -19.25 -7.79
N ILE A 386 19.28 -19.14 -7.13
CA ILE A 386 19.15 -18.54 -5.79
C ILE A 386 19.64 -19.57 -4.76
N SER A 387 20.42 -19.12 -3.77
CA SER A 387 21.02 -19.97 -2.75
C SER A 387 20.11 -20.17 -1.53
N PRO A 388 20.25 -21.30 -0.81
CA PRO A 388 19.59 -21.48 0.49
C PRO A 388 19.88 -20.33 1.46
N GLY A 389 18.81 -19.71 1.98
CA GLY A 389 18.86 -18.54 2.87
C GLY A 389 18.67 -17.18 2.20
N ASP A 390 18.86 -17.03 0.88
CA ASP A 390 18.81 -15.72 0.20
C ASP A 390 17.45 -15.00 0.33
N LEU A 391 16.36 -15.76 0.48
CA LEU A 391 14.98 -15.25 0.56
C LEU A 391 14.30 -15.51 1.91
N ASP A 392 15.05 -15.82 2.98
CA ASP A 392 14.50 -16.18 4.31
C ASP A 392 13.81 -15.02 5.06
N SER A 393 13.92 -13.78 4.56
CA SER A 393 13.20 -12.60 5.06
C SER A 393 12.04 -12.15 4.15
N VAL A 394 11.78 -12.89 3.06
CA VAL A 394 10.88 -12.48 1.97
C VAL A 394 9.53 -13.16 2.12
N ASN A 395 8.44 -12.39 2.00
CA ASN A 395 7.06 -12.86 2.16
C ASN A 395 6.35 -13.09 0.81
N GLU A 396 6.66 -12.27 -0.20
CA GLU A 396 6.18 -12.43 -1.58
C GLU A 396 7.34 -12.43 -2.58
N VAL A 397 7.34 -13.37 -3.53
CA VAL A 397 8.31 -13.42 -4.64
C VAL A 397 7.56 -13.45 -5.97
N VAL A 398 7.95 -12.57 -6.88
CA VAL A 398 7.54 -12.58 -8.29
C VAL A 398 8.78 -12.76 -9.15
N PHE A 399 8.77 -13.77 -10.02
CA PHE A 399 9.77 -13.98 -11.05
C PHE A 399 9.31 -13.39 -12.37
N GLY A 400 10.20 -12.65 -13.04
CA GLY A 400 10.00 -12.27 -14.43
C GLY A 400 10.14 -13.45 -15.39
N PHE A 401 9.92 -13.18 -16.67
CA PHE A 401 9.57 -14.15 -17.70
C PHE A 401 10.54 -15.33 -17.84
N ASP A 402 11.86 -15.12 -17.90
CA ASP A 402 12.81 -16.19 -18.27
C ASP A 402 13.31 -17.07 -17.12
N PHE A 403 12.91 -16.82 -15.87
CA PHE A 403 13.34 -17.64 -14.73
C PHE A 403 12.97 -19.12 -14.89
N ASN A 404 13.99 -19.99 -14.93
CA ASN A 404 13.82 -21.42 -15.12
C ASN A 404 14.95 -22.22 -14.42
N GLN A 405 15.29 -21.85 -13.18
CA GLN A 405 16.21 -22.63 -12.33
C GLN A 405 15.47 -23.49 -11.31
N THR A 406 16.12 -24.56 -10.83
CA THR A 406 15.52 -25.47 -9.84
C THR A 406 15.48 -24.78 -8.48
N ILE A 407 14.31 -24.74 -7.83
CA ILE A 407 14.20 -24.24 -6.46
C ILE A 407 14.77 -25.29 -5.50
N ILE A 408 15.88 -24.95 -4.85
CA ILE A 408 16.58 -25.82 -3.90
C ILE A 408 15.86 -25.74 -2.54
N PRO A 409 15.59 -26.86 -1.85
CA PRO A 409 15.10 -26.84 -0.46
C PRO A 409 16.00 -25.98 0.44
N GLY A 410 15.38 -25.15 1.28
CA GLY A 410 16.09 -24.14 2.07
C GLY A 410 16.20 -22.75 1.41
N THR A 411 15.74 -22.56 0.16
CA THR A 411 15.83 -21.26 -0.54
C THR A 411 14.71 -20.29 -0.15
N MET A 412 13.50 -20.79 0.09
CA MET A 412 12.29 -19.97 0.24
C MET A 412 11.51 -20.32 1.51
N ASN A 413 12.20 -20.40 2.66
CA ASN A 413 11.60 -20.97 3.87
C ASN A 413 10.44 -20.12 4.43
N SER A 414 10.46 -18.81 4.22
CA SER A 414 9.45 -17.85 4.70
C SER A 414 8.40 -17.42 3.68
N VAL A 415 8.63 -17.69 2.38
CA VAL A 415 7.84 -17.09 1.30
C VAL A 415 6.42 -17.68 1.27
N LYS A 416 5.41 -16.81 1.37
CA LYS A 416 3.99 -17.22 1.47
C LYS A 416 3.22 -17.07 0.17
N LYS A 417 3.64 -16.17 -0.72
CA LYS A 417 3.06 -15.97 -2.06
C LYS A 417 4.17 -16.00 -3.11
N ILE A 418 4.01 -16.83 -4.13
CA ILE A 418 5.00 -17.02 -5.20
C ILE A 418 4.30 -16.94 -6.54
N GLU A 419 4.90 -16.20 -7.47
CA GLU A 419 4.46 -16.04 -8.84
C GLU A 419 5.64 -16.31 -9.77
N PHE A 420 5.55 -17.37 -10.58
CA PHE A 420 6.59 -17.76 -11.53
C PHE A 420 6.30 -17.18 -12.92
N GLY A 421 7.34 -16.62 -13.55
CA GLY A 421 7.28 -16.11 -14.91
C GLY A 421 7.08 -17.18 -15.99
N GLY A 422 6.92 -16.74 -17.23
CA GLY A 422 6.44 -17.54 -18.34
C GLY A 422 7.27 -18.78 -18.71
N SER A 423 8.58 -18.80 -18.42
CA SER A 423 9.52 -19.87 -18.79
C SER A 423 9.78 -20.94 -17.73
N PHE A 424 9.29 -20.78 -16.49
CA PHE A 424 9.56 -21.74 -15.42
C PHE A 424 8.94 -23.12 -15.70
N ASN A 425 9.76 -24.15 -15.85
CA ASN A 425 9.32 -25.54 -16.05
C ASN A 425 10.28 -26.56 -15.42
N LYS A 426 10.77 -26.29 -14.22
CA LYS A 426 11.48 -27.29 -13.41
C LYS A 426 10.50 -28.15 -12.61
N GLU A 427 10.98 -29.31 -12.20
CA GLU A 427 10.29 -30.18 -11.26
C GLU A 427 10.33 -29.56 -9.87
N LEU A 428 9.17 -29.43 -9.23
CA LEU A 428 9.06 -28.90 -7.88
C LEU A 428 9.50 -29.98 -6.88
N LEU A 429 10.58 -29.71 -6.16
CA LEU A 429 11.12 -30.65 -5.17
C LEU A 429 10.32 -30.61 -3.86
N ILE A 430 10.29 -31.74 -3.15
CA ILE A 430 9.75 -31.81 -1.78
C ILE A 430 10.54 -30.83 -0.89
N ASP A 431 9.84 -30.14 0.01
CA ASP A 431 10.38 -29.11 0.92
C ASP A 431 11.07 -27.90 0.23
N SER A 432 10.84 -27.69 -1.06
CA SER A 432 11.33 -26.49 -1.77
C SER A 432 10.63 -25.19 -1.35
N LEU A 433 9.32 -25.25 -1.07
CA LEU A 433 8.44 -24.09 -0.82
C LEU A 433 7.61 -24.23 0.49
N PRO A 434 8.19 -24.55 1.65
CA PRO A 434 7.45 -25.07 2.82
C PRO A 434 6.36 -24.12 3.37
N SER A 435 6.55 -22.80 3.26
CA SER A 435 5.59 -21.79 3.73
C SER A 435 4.58 -21.30 2.69
N ALA A 436 4.62 -21.79 1.45
CA ALA A 436 3.89 -21.19 0.33
C ALA A 436 2.37 -21.43 0.40
N THR A 437 1.63 -20.40 0.82
CA THR A 437 0.17 -20.39 0.90
C THR A 437 -0.54 -20.11 -0.43
N SER A 438 0.15 -19.49 -1.39
CA SER A 438 -0.36 -19.20 -2.74
C SER A 438 0.74 -19.37 -3.77
N ILE A 439 0.51 -20.16 -4.81
CA ILE A 439 1.49 -20.42 -5.88
C ILE A 439 0.83 -20.18 -7.24
N THR A 440 1.41 -19.30 -8.04
CA THR A 440 1.02 -19.03 -9.43
C THR A 440 2.14 -19.46 -10.35
N PHE A 441 1.85 -20.38 -11.27
CA PHE A 441 2.80 -20.87 -12.28
C PHE A 441 2.55 -20.22 -13.64
N GLY A 442 3.61 -19.75 -14.28
CA GLY A 442 3.55 -19.12 -15.60
C GLY A 442 3.26 -20.08 -16.76
N ALA A 443 3.13 -19.51 -17.95
CA ALA A 443 2.57 -20.16 -19.14
C ALA A 443 3.18 -21.54 -19.51
N ARG A 444 4.52 -21.70 -19.43
CA ARG A 444 5.23 -22.93 -19.84
C ARG A 444 5.40 -23.97 -18.74
N PHE A 445 4.79 -23.79 -17.56
CA PHE A 445 4.97 -24.74 -16.47
C PHE A 445 4.22 -26.06 -16.72
N ASN A 446 4.94 -27.17 -16.62
CA ASN A 446 4.42 -28.53 -16.73
C ASN A 446 5.15 -29.49 -15.76
N ASN A 447 5.69 -28.95 -14.64
CA ASN A 447 6.47 -29.66 -13.62
C ASN A 447 7.59 -30.55 -14.19
N GLY A 448 8.42 -30.02 -15.10
CA GLY A 448 9.49 -30.79 -15.75
C GLY A 448 8.98 -31.91 -16.67
N ASN A 449 7.71 -31.81 -17.11
CA ASN A 449 6.94 -32.82 -17.83
C ASN A 449 6.68 -34.12 -17.02
N LYS A 450 6.52 -34.02 -15.69
CA LYS A 450 6.20 -35.15 -14.79
C LYS A 450 5.04 -34.82 -13.84
N PRO A 451 4.27 -35.82 -13.36
CA PRO A 451 3.41 -35.65 -12.19
C PRO A 451 4.19 -35.11 -10.98
N PHE A 452 3.52 -34.37 -10.10
CA PHE A 452 4.11 -33.94 -8.83
C PHE A 452 4.39 -35.14 -7.91
N ALA A 453 5.48 -35.07 -7.13
CA ALA A 453 5.66 -35.97 -6.00
C ALA A 453 4.68 -35.60 -4.87
N ILE A 454 4.24 -36.59 -4.09
CA ILE A 454 3.45 -36.35 -2.88
C ILE A 454 4.30 -35.53 -1.91
N GLY A 455 3.79 -34.37 -1.47
CA GLY A 455 4.52 -33.40 -0.63
C GLY A 455 5.37 -32.37 -1.38
N ALA A 456 5.44 -32.41 -2.73
CA ALA A 456 6.06 -31.32 -3.52
C ALA A 456 5.26 -30.01 -3.41
N ILE A 457 3.93 -30.13 -3.39
CA ILE A 457 3.03 -29.02 -3.05
C ILE A 457 2.88 -28.99 -1.51
N PRO A 458 3.18 -27.88 -0.83
CA PRO A 458 3.29 -27.85 0.62
C PRO A 458 1.91 -27.93 1.29
N SER A 459 1.85 -28.52 2.48
CA SER A 459 0.62 -28.63 3.29
C SER A 459 0.06 -27.28 3.76
N THR A 460 0.79 -26.19 3.57
CA THR A 460 0.37 -24.79 3.81
C THR A 460 -0.42 -24.18 2.64
N CYS A 461 -0.44 -24.81 1.46
CA CYS A 461 -0.97 -24.21 0.23
C CYS A 461 -2.51 -24.10 0.22
N LYS A 462 -3.02 -22.90 -0.04
CA LYS A 462 -4.46 -22.57 -0.09
C LYS A 462 -4.96 -22.23 -1.50
N SER A 463 -4.07 -21.79 -2.40
CA SER A 463 -4.42 -21.37 -3.76
C SER A 463 -3.33 -21.76 -4.74
N ILE A 464 -3.70 -22.43 -5.83
CA ILE A 464 -2.80 -22.76 -6.93
C ILE A 464 -3.39 -22.28 -8.25
N THR A 465 -2.57 -21.64 -9.08
CA THR A 465 -2.92 -21.27 -10.46
C THR A 465 -1.87 -21.82 -11.41
N PHE A 466 -2.31 -22.51 -12.46
CA PHE A 466 -1.49 -23.08 -13.51
C PHE A 466 -1.67 -22.32 -14.82
N GLY A 467 -0.55 -21.99 -15.48
CA GLY A 467 -0.52 -21.44 -16.83
C GLY A 467 -0.83 -22.48 -17.91
N TRP A 468 -0.81 -22.02 -19.17
CA TRP A 468 -1.35 -22.75 -20.32
C TRP A 468 -0.86 -24.20 -20.50
N THR A 469 0.43 -24.52 -20.36
CA THR A 469 0.94 -25.84 -20.78
C THR A 469 0.81 -26.97 -19.74
N TYR A 470 0.17 -26.74 -18.59
CA TYR A 470 0.13 -27.77 -17.54
C TYR A 470 -0.83 -28.90 -17.90
N ASN A 471 -0.30 -30.12 -18.13
CA ASN A 471 -1.10 -31.26 -18.56
C ASN A 471 -0.62 -32.59 -17.95
N GLN A 472 -0.35 -32.58 -16.63
CA GLN A 472 0.02 -33.75 -15.83
C GLN A 472 -1.18 -34.27 -15.01
N PRO A 473 -1.27 -35.58 -14.72
CA PRO A 473 -2.34 -36.14 -13.90
C PRO A 473 -2.18 -35.83 -12.41
N PHE A 474 -3.30 -35.70 -11.71
CA PHE A 474 -3.36 -35.63 -10.25
C PHE A 474 -3.84 -36.97 -9.69
N TYR A 475 -2.95 -37.72 -9.05
CA TYR A 475 -3.31 -38.90 -8.28
C TYR A 475 -3.78 -38.50 -6.86
N PRO A 476 -4.64 -39.29 -6.20
CA PRO A 476 -5.09 -39.02 -4.85
C PRO A 476 -3.94 -38.76 -3.87
N GLY A 477 -4.00 -37.63 -3.15
CA GLY A 477 -2.99 -37.20 -2.19
C GLY A 477 -1.85 -36.33 -2.75
N ILE A 478 -1.79 -36.03 -4.06
CA ILE A 478 -0.85 -35.04 -4.61
C ILE A 478 -1.21 -33.61 -4.15
N LEU A 479 -2.49 -33.25 -4.20
CA LEU A 479 -2.98 -31.93 -3.80
C LEU A 479 -3.27 -31.92 -2.27
N PRO A 480 -2.82 -30.91 -1.52
CA PRO A 480 -2.92 -30.90 -0.07
C PRO A 480 -4.35 -30.59 0.41
N ASN A 481 -4.74 -31.17 1.54
CA ASN A 481 -6.07 -30.96 2.15
C ASN A 481 -6.34 -29.50 2.62
N SER A 482 -5.35 -28.61 2.57
CA SER A 482 -5.49 -27.16 2.80
C SER A 482 -5.96 -26.36 1.58
N LEU A 483 -5.91 -26.95 0.38
CA LEU A 483 -6.17 -26.27 -0.89
C LEU A 483 -7.64 -25.81 -1.00
N LYS A 484 -7.86 -24.51 -1.27
CA LYS A 484 -9.19 -23.90 -1.42
C LYS A 484 -9.51 -23.49 -2.86
N LYS A 485 -8.51 -23.08 -3.62
CA LYS A 485 -8.65 -22.67 -5.02
C LYS A 485 -7.68 -23.43 -5.90
N LEU A 486 -8.19 -24.02 -6.98
CA LEU A 486 -7.42 -24.65 -8.05
C LEU A 486 -7.88 -24.06 -9.38
N ILE A 487 -6.95 -23.42 -10.10
CA ILE A 487 -7.24 -22.65 -11.31
C ILE A 487 -6.28 -23.09 -12.42
N PHE A 488 -6.83 -23.47 -13.57
CA PHE A 488 -6.10 -23.55 -14.84
C PHE A 488 -6.52 -22.36 -15.70
N GLN A 489 -5.56 -21.64 -16.28
CA GLN A 489 -5.85 -20.47 -17.12
C GLN A 489 -6.69 -20.85 -18.35
N GLU A 490 -7.60 -19.95 -18.74
CA GLU A 490 -8.36 -20.03 -19.99
C GLU A 490 -7.41 -20.20 -21.19
N GLY A 491 -7.74 -21.11 -22.12
CA GLY A 491 -6.84 -21.51 -23.20
C GLY A 491 -5.73 -22.51 -22.80
N GLY A 492 -5.83 -23.15 -21.63
CA GLY A 492 -4.80 -24.05 -21.08
C GLY A 492 -5.05 -25.54 -21.34
N ASP A 493 -3.97 -26.25 -21.73
CA ASP A 493 -3.88 -27.65 -22.17
C ASP A 493 -4.40 -28.72 -21.18
N PHE A 494 -4.83 -28.36 -19.97
CA PHE A 494 -5.19 -29.32 -18.92
C PHE A 494 -6.45 -30.12 -19.30
N ASN A 495 -6.24 -31.34 -19.80
CA ASN A 495 -7.32 -32.22 -20.27
C ASN A 495 -7.08 -33.69 -19.86
N ARG A 496 -6.65 -33.91 -18.61
CA ARG A 496 -6.50 -35.25 -17.99
C ARG A 496 -7.76 -35.68 -17.28
N ILE A 497 -8.02 -36.99 -17.24
CA ILE A 497 -9.10 -37.55 -16.42
C ILE A 497 -8.83 -37.19 -14.95
N LEU A 498 -9.87 -36.71 -14.26
CA LEU A 498 -9.84 -36.47 -12.82
C LEU A 498 -10.47 -37.69 -12.13
N GLU A 499 -9.67 -38.41 -11.36
CA GLU A 499 -10.11 -39.61 -10.63
C GLU A 499 -10.81 -39.24 -9.31
N VAL A 500 -11.65 -40.13 -8.78
CA VAL A 500 -12.28 -39.93 -7.46
C VAL A 500 -11.21 -39.82 -6.38
N GLY A 501 -11.19 -38.69 -5.67
CA GLY A 501 -10.17 -38.39 -4.65
C GLY A 501 -8.89 -37.73 -5.17
N SER A 502 -8.76 -37.48 -6.48
CA SER A 502 -7.69 -36.62 -7.04
C SER A 502 -7.77 -35.18 -6.54
N LEU A 503 -9.01 -34.68 -6.37
CA LEU A 503 -9.32 -33.37 -5.81
C LEU A 503 -9.62 -33.48 -4.30
N PRO A 504 -8.90 -32.79 -3.41
CA PRO A 504 -9.16 -32.83 -1.97
C PRO A 504 -10.51 -32.18 -1.62
N SER A 505 -11.17 -32.72 -0.59
CA SER A 505 -12.51 -32.35 -0.12
C SER A 505 -12.61 -30.93 0.49
N SER A 506 -11.56 -30.13 0.38
CA SER A 506 -11.46 -28.76 0.87
C SER A 506 -11.62 -27.70 -0.21
N ILE A 507 -11.52 -28.03 -1.50
CA ILE A 507 -11.58 -27.07 -2.62
C ILE A 507 -12.98 -26.44 -2.73
N THR A 508 -13.03 -25.11 -2.63
CA THR A 508 -14.26 -24.31 -2.81
C THR A 508 -14.37 -23.68 -4.20
N THR A 509 -13.26 -23.57 -4.95
CA THR A 509 -13.23 -22.95 -6.28
C THR A 509 -12.39 -23.78 -7.24
N LEU A 510 -12.97 -24.17 -8.38
CA LEU A 510 -12.30 -24.93 -9.44
C LEU A 510 -12.57 -24.29 -10.81
N ILE A 511 -11.51 -24.00 -11.56
CA ILE A 511 -11.55 -23.41 -12.92
C ILE A 511 -10.67 -24.28 -13.83
N LEU A 512 -11.21 -24.79 -14.94
CA LEU A 512 -10.65 -25.93 -15.70
C LEU A 512 -10.13 -25.64 -17.12
N GLY A 513 -9.53 -24.48 -17.41
CA GLY A 513 -8.75 -24.26 -18.65
C GLY A 513 -9.50 -24.60 -19.94
N ASP A 514 -9.00 -25.55 -20.75
CA ASP A 514 -9.67 -26.15 -21.93
C ASP A 514 -9.95 -27.66 -21.76
N TYR A 515 -10.48 -28.05 -20.60
CA TYR A 515 -10.87 -29.42 -20.24
C TYR A 515 -12.11 -29.95 -20.99
N ASP A 516 -12.08 -31.18 -21.52
CA ASP A 516 -13.22 -31.86 -22.16
C ASP A 516 -13.36 -33.37 -21.78
N GLN A 517 -12.77 -33.82 -20.67
CA GLN A 517 -13.03 -35.17 -20.18
C GLN A 517 -14.43 -35.28 -19.53
N LYS A 518 -15.03 -36.47 -19.58
CA LYS A 518 -16.28 -36.72 -18.83
C LYS A 518 -15.96 -36.72 -17.33
N ILE A 519 -16.70 -35.90 -16.58
CA ILE A 519 -16.64 -35.86 -15.12
C ILE A 519 -17.63 -36.88 -14.56
N GLU A 520 -17.13 -37.87 -13.82
CA GLU A 520 -17.97 -38.87 -13.17
C GLU A 520 -18.50 -38.40 -11.80
N LYS A 521 -19.60 -39.00 -11.35
CA LYS A 521 -20.24 -38.65 -10.07
C LYS A 521 -19.33 -38.97 -8.89
N GLY A 522 -18.99 -37.93 -8.12
CA GLY A 522 -18.08 -38.02 -6.96
C GLY A 522 -16.62 -37.67 -7.26
N VAL A 523 -16.28 -37.31 -8.49
CA VAL A 523 -14.96 -36.73 -8.84
C VAL A 523 -14.80 -35.32 -8.26
N LEU A 524 -15.86 -34.52 -8.32
CA LEU A 524 -15.88 -33.15 -7.79
C LEU A 524 -16.18 -33.16 -6.27
N PRO A 525 -15.43 -32.38 -5.45
CA PRO A 525 -15.58 -32.39 -4.01
C PRO A 525 -16.87 -31.69 -3.55
N SER A 526 -17.52 -32.24 -2.52
CA SER A 526 -18.80 -31.73 -1.99
C SER A 526 -18.73 -30.36 -1.29
N SER A 527 -17.56 -29.75 -1.19
CA SER A 527 -17.33 -28.39 -0.68
C SER A 527 -17.19 -27.33 -1.79
N LEU A 528 -17.30 -27.72 -3.06
CA LEU A 528 -17.14 -26.85 -4.23
C LEU A 528 -18.32 -25.86 -4.33
N THR A 529 -18.03 -24.55 -4.31
CA THR A 529 -19.06 -23.49 -4.39
C THR A 529 -19.06 -22.72 -5.71
N ILE A 530 -17.92 -22.70 -6.41
CA ILE A 530 -17.71 -22.08 -7.72
C ILE A 530 -17.03 -23.10 -8.63
N LEU A 531 -17.66 -23.39 -9.77
CA LEU A 531 -17.14 -24.27 -10.81
C LEU A 531 -17.18 -23.57 -12.17
N GLU A 532 -16.03 -23.49 -12.83
CA GLU A 532 -15.91 -23.07 -14.22
C GLU A 532 -15.33 -24.24 -15.03
N LEU A 533 -16.17 -24.83 -15.88
CA LEU A 533 -15.76 -25.90 -16.80
C LEU A 533 -14.96 -25.29 -17.95
N GLY A 534 -13.95 -26.03 -18.41
CA GLY A 534 -12.99 -25.53 -19.39
C GLY A 534 -13.63 -25.18 -20.74
N GLY A 535 -13.01 -24.29 -21.51
CA GLY A 535 -13.56 -23.70 -22.72
C GLY A 535 -14.01 -24.72 -23.78
N GLU A 536 -13.23 -25.76 -23.99
CA GLU A 536 -13.53 -26.88 -24.89
C GLU A 536 -14.66 -27.82 -24.38
N PHE A 537 -15.08 -27.73 -23.12
CA PHE A 537 -15.97 -28.69 -22.47
C PHE A 537 -17.32 -28.86 -23.20
N ASN A 538 -17.61 -30.08 -23.62
CA ASN A 538 -18.85 -30.44 -24.30
C ASN A 538 -19.32 -31.85 -23.91
N GLN A 539 -19.18 -32.25 -22.64
CA GLN A 539 -19.64 -33.55 -22.13
C GLN A 539 -20.99 -33.45 -21.39
N PRO A 540 -21.74 -34.56 -21.24
CA PRO A 540 -22.98 -34.59 -20.46
C PRO A 540 -22.75 -34.32 -18.96
N LEU A 541 -23.65 -33.55 -18.33
CA LEU A 541 -23.61 -33.14 -16.92
C LEU A 541 -24.37 -34.11 -15.98
N GLU A 542 -24.28 -35.42 -16.21
CA GLU A 542 -25.15 -36.48 -15.64
C GLU A 542 -25.10 -36.63 -14.10
N GLY A 543 -25.59 -35.65 -13.34
CA GLY A 543 -25.55 -35.63 -11.87
C GLY A 543 -24.12 -35.60 -11.32
N SER A 544 -23.17 -35.05 -12.08
CA SER A 544 -21.74 -35.00 -11.75
C SER A 544 -21.32 -33.76 -10.96
N ILE A 545 -22.14 -32.69 -11.00
CA ILE A 545 -21.89 -31.43 -10.28
C ILE A 545 -22.48 -31.52 -8.85
N PRO A 546 -21.72 -31.17 -7.79
CA PRO A 546 -22.22 -31.21 -6.41
C PRO A 546 -23.31 -30.16 -6.11
N ASP A 547 -24.26 -30.51 -5.23
CA ASP A 547 -25.36 -29.63 -4.79
C ASP A 547 -24.91 -28.31 -4.15
N SER A 548 -23.66 -28.23 -3.70
CA SER A 548 -23.04 -27.06 -3.07
C SER A 548 -22.56 -25.98 -4.06
N VAL A 549 -22.55 -26.26 -5.36
CA VAL A 549 -22.13 -25.29 -6.39
C VAL A 549 -23.18 -24.21 -6.56
N THR A 550 -22.81 -22.98 -6.17
CA THR A 550 -23.65 -21.78 -6.24
C THR A 550 -23.43 -20.96 -7.52
N SER A 551 -22.28 -21.13 -8.17
CA SER A 551 -21.90 -20.46 -9.41
C SER A 551 -21.31 -21.46 -10.38
N LEU A 552 -21.93 -21.60 -11.55
CA LEU A 552 -21.55 -22.53 -12.60
C LEU A 552 -21.35 -21.81 -13.93
N THR A 553 -20.13 -21.88 -14.47
CA THR A 553 -19.80 -21.45 -15.83
C THR A 553 -19.53 -22.68 -16.70
N LEU A 554 -20.19 -22.76 -17.85
CA LEU A 554 -20.01 -23.82 -18.85
C LEU A 554 -19.09 -23.33 -19.99
N GLY A 555 -18.21 -24.21 -20.46
CA GLY A 555 -17.22 -23.92 -21.51
C GLY A 555 -17.82 -23.38 -22.80
N TYR A 556 -17.07 -22.54 -23.53
CA TYR A 556 -17.54 -21.90 -24.77
C TYR A 556 -17.99 -22.89 -25.85
N ARG A 557 -17.55 -24.15 -25.84
CA ARG A 557 -18.02 -25.22 -26.74
C ARG A 557 -19.27 -25.99 -26.29
N PHE A 558 -19.74 -25.79 -25.05
CA PHE A 558 -20.83 -26.60 -24.49
C PHE A 558 -22.12 -26.47 -25.31
N ASN A 559 -22.57 -27.56 -25.93
CA ASN A 559 -23.81 -27.61 -26.70
C ASN A 559 -24.51 -28.97 -26.57
N LYS A 560 -24.45 -29.58 -25.38
CA LYS A 560 -25.30 -30.72 -25.01
C LYS A 560 -26.66 -30.22 -24.53
N ALA A 561 -27.70 -31.03 -24.73
CA ALA A 561 -28.99 -30.79 -24.08
C ALA A 561 -28.84 -31.02 -22.58
N LEU A 562 -29.49 -30.19 -21.77
CA LEU A 562 -29.60 -30.43 -20.34
C LEU A 562 -30.60 -31.56 -20.07
N THR A 563 -30.40 -32.28 -18.97
CA THR A 563 -31.33 -33.27 -18.44
C THR A 563 -31.89 -32.79 -17.11
N GLU A 564 -33.00 -33.36 -16.66
CA GLU A 564 -33.55 -33.07 -15.34
C GLU A 564 -32.46 -33.24 -14.25
N ASN A 565 -32.39 -32.29 -13.31
CA ASN A 565 -31.46 -32.30 -12.18
C ASN A 565 -29.95 -32.34 -12.53
N CYS A 566 -29.53 -31.94 -13.75
CA CYS A 566 -28.10 -31.84 -14.09
C CYS A 566 -27.42 -30.54 -13.63
N ILE A 567 -28.22 -29.49 -13.36
CA ILE A 567 -27.79 -28.24 -12.73
C ILE A 567 -28.14 -28.34 -11.23
N PRO A 568 -27.20 -28.06 -10.30
CA PRO A 568 -27.41 -28.31 -8.87
C PRO A 568 -28.46 -27.37 -8.27
N PRO A 569 -29.25 -27.83 -7.27
CA PRO A 569 -30.44 -27.12 -6.78
C PRO A 569 -30.16 -25.82 -6.03
N ASN A 570 -28.90 -25.54 -5.66
CA ASN A 570 -28.49 -24.28 -5.02
C ASN A 570 -27.75 -23.30 -5.96
N CYS A 571 -27.75 -23.58 -7.28
CA CYS A 571 -27.11 -22.74 -8.28
C CYS A 571 -27.83 -21.39 -8.41
N LYS A 572 -27.14 -20.29 -8.10
CA LYS A 572 -27.64 -18.90 -8.21
C LYS A 572 -27.17 -18.21 -9.49
N PHE A 573 -25.96 -18.53 -9.95
CA PHE A 573 -25.37 -17.98 -11.16
C PHE A 573 -25.09 -19.10 -12.15
N LEU A 574 -25.68 -19.02 -13.35
CA LEU A 574 -25.41 -19.93 -14.45
C LEU A 574 -25.00 -19.14 -15.70
N LYS A 575 -23.78 -19.38 -16.18
CA LYS A 575 -23.34 -18.94 -17.50
C LYS A 575 -23.24 -20.13 -18.46
N PHE A 576 -23.98 -20.05 -19.56
CA PHE A 576 -23.74 -20.89 -20.74
C PHE A 576 -22.59 -20.33 -21.59
N GLY A 577 -21.81 -21.23 -22.19
CA GLY A 577 -20.77 -20.86 -23.13
C GLY A 577 -21.31 -20.54 -24.53
N SER A 578 -20.48 -19.87 -25.33
CA SER A 578 -20.81 -19.28 -26.64
C SER A 578 -21.61 -20.19 -27.58
N ASN A 579 -21.28 -21.47 -27.68
CA ASN A 579 -21.91 -22.39 -28.65
C ASN A 579 -23.23 -23.01 -28.17
N PHE A 580 -23.71 -22.71 -26.96
CA PHE A 580 -24.93 -23.32 -26.43
C PHE A 580 -26.17 -22.88 -27.21
N ASN A 581 -26.85 -23.82 -27.86
CA ASN A 581 -28.09 -23.56 -28.58
C ASN A 581 -29.05 -24.77 -28.50
N LYS A 582 -29.51 -25.05 -27.28
CA LYS A 582 -30.51 -26.09 -26.96
C LYS A 582 -31.70 -25.49 -26.24
N ASP A 583 -32.84 -26.13 -26.39
CA ASP A 583 -34.11 -25.67 -25.83
C ASP A 583 -34.09 -25.75 -24.30
N LEU A 584 -34.45 -24.64 -23.64
CA LEU A 584 -34.58 -24.58 -22.19
C LEU A 584 -36.04 -24.83 -21.81
N SER A 585 -36.43 -26.11 -21.84
CA SER A 585 -37.80 -26.54 -21.49
C SER A 585 -38.19 -26.13 -20.06
N PRO A 586 -39.48 -25.85 -19.79
CA PRO A 586 -39.95 -25.52 -18.44
C PRO A 586 -39.50 -26.53 -17.38
N GLY A 587 -38.98 -26.00 -16.27
CA GLY A 587 -38.46 -26.81 -15.15
C GLY A 587 -37.03 -27.36 -15.32
N ILE A 588 -36.34 -27.14 -16.45
CA ILE A 588 -34.95 -27.62 -16.64
C ILE A 588 -33.91 -26.85 -15.83
N LEU A 589 -34.23 -25.60 -15.46
CA LEU A 589 -33.40 -24.75 -14.60
C LEU A 589 -33.96 -24.77 -13.16
N PRO A 590 -33.12 -24.92 -12.13
CA PRO A 590 -33.59 -24.96 -10.75
C PRO A 590 -34.12 -23.58 -10.30
N SER A 591 -35.06 -23.59 -9.37
CA SER A 591 -35.76 -22.39 -8.86
C SER A 591 -34.89 -21.43 -8.02
N SER A 592 -33.57 -21.66 -7.97
CA SER A 592 -32.57 -20.87 -7.26
C SER A 592 -31.76 -19.91 -8.16
N ILE A 593 -31.88 -20.01 -9.49
CA ILE A 593 -31.11 -19.20 -10.44
C ILE A 593 -31.54 -17.73 -10.36
N GLU A 594 -30.64 -16.88 -9.86
CA GLU A 594 -30.84 -15.43 -9.73
C GLU A 594 -30.26 -14.65 -10.93
N THR A 595 -29.22 -15.21 -11.57
CA THR A 595 -28.54 -14.65 -12.75
C THR A 595 -28.32 -15.74 -13.80
N LEU A 596 -28.79 -15.47 -15.02
CA LEU A 596 -28.61 -16.33 -16.18
C LEU A 596 -27.90 -15.57 -17.31
N ILE A 597 -26.80 -16.14 -17.82
CA ILE A 597 -26.09 -15.67 -19.01
C ILE A 597 -26.23 -16.71 -20.12
N LEU A 598 -26.83 -16.31 -21.23
CA LEU A 598 -26.99 -17.12 -22.44
C LEU A 598 -25.89 -16.77 -23.44
N GLY A 599 -25.27 -17.81 -24.01
CA GLY A 599 -24.10 -17.68 -24.88
C GLY A 599 -24.41 -17.22 -26.31
N TYR A 600 -23.36 -16.74 -26.98
CA TYR A 600 -23.30 -16.16 -28.34
C TYR A 600 -24.31 -16.71 -29.36
N CYS A 601 -24.45 -18.03 -29.46
CA CYS A 601 -25.23 -18.72 -30.48
C CYS A 601 -26.67 -19.09 -30.05
N PHE A 602 -27.15 -18.62 -28.89
CA PHE A 602 -28.47 -19.00 -28.36
C PHE A 602 -29.62 -18.30 -29.09
N ASN A 603 -30.30 -19.03 -29.99
CA ASN A 603 -31.44 -18.52 -30.76
C ASN A 603 -32.73 -19.34 -30.58
N LYS A 604 -32.86 -20.09 -29.48
CA LYS A 604 -34.11 -20.77 -29.13
C LYS A 604 -35.11 -19.81 -28.49
N GLU A 605 -36.37 -20.04 -28.78
CA GLU A 605 -37.49 -19.38 -28.12
C GLU A 605 -37.58 -19.88 -26.67
N LEU A 606 -37.63 -18.94 -25.72
CA LEU A 606 -37.93 -19.23 -24.32
C LEU A 606 -39.45 -19.14 -24.15
N VAL A 607 -40.07 -20.25 -23.75
CA VAL A 607 -41.53 -20.33 -23.57
C VAL A 607 -41.93 -20.01 -22.13
N GLU A 608 -43.23 -19.89 -21.87
CA GLU A 608 -43.76 -19.71 -20.51
C GLU A 608 -43.25 -20.83 -19.58
N GLY A 609 -42.64 -20.46 -18.45
CA GLY A 609 -42.02 -21.39 -17.50
C GLY A 609 -40.60 -21.87 -17.84
N SER A 610 -40.02 -21.51 -19.00
CA SER A 610 -38.61 -21.79 -19.31
C SER A 610 -37.61 -21.16 -18.34
N LEU A 611 -37.98 -20.01 -17.76
CA LEU A 611 -37.17 -19.28 -16.78
C LEU A 611 -37.82 -19.36 -15.39
N PRO A 612 -37.10 -19.72 -14.32
CA PRO A 612 -37.61 -19.68 -12.96
C PRO A 612 -37.82 -18.24 -12.49
N LEU A 613 -38.84 -18.05 -11.63
CA LEU A 613 -39.28 -16.74 -11.10
C LEU A 613 -38.22 -16.01 -10.25
N SER A 614 -37.11 -16.68 -9.91
CA SER A 614 -35.97 -16.11 -9.19
C SER A 614 -35.01 -15.32 -10.08
N ILE A 615 -35.11 -15.40 -11.41
CA ILE A 615 -34.19 -14.68 -12.31
C ILE A 615 -34.42 -13.17 -12.23
N THR A 616 -33.51 -12.50 -11.54
CA THR A 616 -33.44 -11.03 -11.48
C THR A 616 -32.60 -10.45 -12.61
N THR A 617 -31.68 -11.23 -13.18
CA THR A 617 -30.69 -10.78 -14.16
C THR A 617 -30.59 -11.74 -15.33
N LEU A 618 -30.91 -11.25 -16.53
CA LEU A 618 -30.80 -11.99 -17.79
C LEU A 618 -29.84 -11.28 -18.74
N ILE A 619 -28.86 -12.02 -19.28
CA ILE A 619 -27.83 -11.49 -20.19
C ILE A 619 -27.78 -12.37 -21.45
N TYR A 620 -27.78 -11.74 -22.62
CA TYR A 620 -27.48 -12.39 -23.90
C TYR A 620 -26.11 -11.91 -24.40
N GLU A 621 -25.17 -12.84 -24.54
CA GLU A 621 -24.00 -12.69 -25.41
C GLU A 621 -24.47 -13.04 -26.84
N HIS A 622 -24.16 -12.24 -27.87
CA HIS A 622 -25.01 -12.18 -29.09
C HIS A 622 -24.30 -12.40 -30.44
N ARG A 623 -24.84 -13.34 -31.24
CA ARG A 623 -24.83 -13.26 -32.71
C ARG A 623 -26.09 -13.85 -33.36
N ASP A 624 -26.52 -13.24 -34.46
CA ASP A 624 -27.30 -13.82 -35.56
C ASP A 624 -28.69 -14.45 -35.21
N ASN A 625 -29.75 -13.70 -35.51
CA ASN A 625 -31.14 -14.14 -35.74
C ASN A 625 -31.99 -14.58 -34.52
N GLN A 626 -32.47 -13.65 -33.70
CA GLN A 626 -33.58 -13.92 -32.77
C GLN A 626 -34.93 -13.45 -33.35
N LYS A 627 -35.69 -14.40 -33.90
CA LYS A 627 -37.13 -14.20 -34.11
C LYS A 627 -37.81 -13.88 -32.78
N LYS A 628 -38.73 -12.88 -32.81
CA LYS A 628 -39.66 -12.47 -31.74
C LYS A 628 -39.51 -13.25 -30.41
N VAL A 629 -38.74 -12.69 -29.49
CA VAL A 629 -38.84 -13.08 -28.07
C VAL A 629 -40.23 -12.65 -27.57
N SER A 630 -40.97 -13.58 -26.97
CA SER A 630 -42.14 -13.23 -26.15
C SER A 630 -41.64 -12.66 -24.83
N TYR A 631 -41.97 -11.40 -24.54
CA TYR A 631 -41.41 -10.65 -23.41
C TYR A 631 -42.25 -10.75 -22.12
N ASP A 632 -42.78 -11.94 -21.80
CA ASP A 632 -43.55 -12.13 -20.55
C ASP A 632 -42.69 -12.58 -19.36
N TYR A 633 -41.61 -11.84 -19.09
CA TYR A 633 -40.67 -12.10 -17.98
C TYR A 633 -40.88 -11.11 -16.84
N LYS A 634 -42.07 -11.14 -16.23
CA LYS A 634 -42.53 -10.13 -15.25
C LYS A 634 -41.56 -9.87 -14.08
N GLU A 635 -40.74 -10.83 -13.68
CA GLU A 635 -39.80 -10.70 -12.55
C GLU A 635 -38.39 -10.18 -12.93
N VAL A 636 -38.04 -10.08 -14.22
CA VAL A 636 -36.67 -9.74 -14.66
C VAL A 636 -36.38 -8.25 -14.52
N THR A 637 -35.69 -7.88 -13.43
CA THR A 637 -35.39 -6.48 -13.10
C THR A 637 -34.13 -5.91 -13.75
N ASN A 638 -33.22 -6.75 -14.25
CA ASN A 638 -31.99 -6.37 -14.93
C ASN A 638 -31.86 -7.13 -16.26
N LEU A 639 -31.84 -6.40 -17.38
CA LEU A 639 -31.66 -6.98 -18.72
C LEU A 639 -30.41 -6.40 -19.40
N SER A 640 -29.59 -7.28 -19.99
CA SER A 640 -28.51 -6.88 -20.89
C SER A 640 -28.65 -7.62 -22.22
N LYS A 641 -28.89 -6.86 -23.29
CA LYS A 641 -29.01 -7.39 -24.65
C LYS A 641 -28.15 -6.57 -25.59
N ASP A 642 -27.01 -7.13 -26.01
CA ASP A 642 -26.39 -6.64 -27.25
C ASP A 642 -27.36 -6.91 -28.41
N LEU A 643 -27.51 -5.92 -29.30
CA LEU A 643 -28.43 -5.96 -30.44
C LEU A 643 -27.67 -5.58 -31.71
N GLU A 644 -28.07 -6.19 -32.82
CA GLU A 644 -27.24 -6.32 -34.01
C GLU A 644 -27.50 -5.26 -35.08
N GLU A 645 -26.55 -5.13 -36.01
CA GLU A 645 -26.38 -3.98 -36.91
C GLU A 645 -27.48 -3.85 -37.97
N ASN A 646 -28.27 -4.90 -38.16
CA ASN A 646 -29.39 -4.97 -39.11
C ASN A 646 -30.72 -5.39 -38.45
N GLU A 647 -30.73 -5.77 -37.16
CA GLU A 647 -31.99 -6.07 -36.45
C GLU A 647 -32.61 -4.79 -35.87
N ILE A 648 -33.51 -4.20 -36.65
CA ILE A 648 -34.53 -3.29 -36.14
C ILE A 648 -35.49 -4.12 -35.27
N ILE A 649 -35.10 -4.34 -34.01
CA ILE A 649 -36.05 -4.45 -32.90
C ILE A 649 -36.39 -3.01 -32.53
N PRO A 650 -37.57 -2.49 -32.91
CA PRO A 650 -38.01 -1.20 -32.42
C PRO A 650 -38.28 -1.33 -30.93
N LEU A 651 -37.66 -0.46 -30.15
CA LEU A 651 -38.03 -0.27 -28.76
C LEU A 651 -39.49 0.24 -28.76
N THR A 652 -40.41 -0.64 -28.42
CA THR A 652 -41.85 -0.39 -28.32
C THR A 652 -42.31 -0.68 -26.89
N PRO A 653 -43.47 -0.14 -26.45
CA PRO A 653 -44.04 -0.48 -25.14
C PRO A 653 -44.19 -2.00 -24.90
N GLU A 654 -44.35 -2.79 -25.96
CA GLU A 654 -44.51 -4.26 -25.91
C GLU A 654 -43.18 -5.05 -25.95
N SER A 655 -42.04 -4.36 -26.11
CA SER A 655 -40.73 -5.00 -26.35
C SER A 655 -39.85 -5.22 -25.12
N LEU A 656 -40.25 -4.70 -23.96
CA LEU A 656 -39.50 -4.77 -22.71
C LEU A 656 -40.47 -4.88 -21.52
N PRO A 657 -40.31 -5.85 -20.61
CA PRO A 657 -41.09 -5.91 -19.36
C PRO A 657 -41.01 -4.60 -18.56
N GLU A 658 -42.14 -4.15 -18.02
CA GLU A 658 -42.23 -2.92 -17.22
C GLU A 658 -41.36 -2.96 -15.95
N SER A 659 -41.05 -4.16 -15.45
CA SER A 659 -40.22 -4.43 -14.27
C SER A 659 -38.72 -4.21 -14.47
N ILE A 660 -38.24 -3.96 -15.69
CA ILE A 660 -36.82 -3.70 -15.93
C ILE A 660 -36.42 -2.35 -15.35
N THR A 661 -35.72 -2.39 -14.21
CA THR A 661 -35.12 -1.22 -13.55
C THR A 661 -33.70 -0.91 -14.07
N LYS A 662 -33.01 -1.88 -14.67
CA LYS A 662 -31.69 -1.68 -15.29
C LYS A 662 -31.61 -2.34 -16.66
N LEU A 663 -31.27 -1.54 -17.69
CA LEU A 663 -31.23 -1.96 -19.08
C LEU A 663 -29.87 -1.64 -19.71
N THR A 664 -29.28 -2.61 -20.41
CA THR A 664 -28.12 -2.41 -21.28
C THR A 664 -28.49 -2.82 -22.71
N ILE A 665 -28.38 -1.88 -23.65
CA ILE A 665 -28.62 -2.06 -25.08
C ILE A 665 -27.30 -1.91 -25.85
N GLY A 666 -27.08 -2.85 -26.78
CA GLY A 666 -25.83 -3.02 -27.51
C GLY A 666 -25.40 -1.95 -28.50
N LYS A 667 -24.19 -2.16 -29.02
CA LYS A 667 -23.45 -1.19 -29.86
C LYS A 667 -24.11 -0.89 -31.21
N ASN A 668 -24.84 -1.84 -31.78
CA ASN A 668 -25.16 -1.79 -33.21
C ASN A 668 -26.62 -1.33 -33.48
N GLN A 669 -27.40 -1.01 -32.45
CA GLN A 669 -28.69 -0.33 -32.62
C GLN A 669 -28.48 1.09 -33.16
N ASN A 670 -28.91 1.39 -34.38
CA ASN A 670 -29.01 2.76 -34.89
C ASN A 670 -30.40 3.39 -34.62
N HIS A 671 -31.06 2.96 -33.56
CA HIS A 671 -32.46 3.30 -33.30
C HIS A 671 -32.63 4.56 -32.47
N VAL A 672 -33.76 5.23 -32.68
CA VAL A 672 -34.17 6.35 -31.83
C VAL A 672 -34.73 5.80 -30.53
N ILE A 673 -34.26 6.33 -29.39
CA ILE A 673 -35.01 6.26 -28.13
C ILE A 673 -36.18 7.24 -28.26
N GLU A 674 -37.39 6.74 -28.45
CA GLU A 674 -38.61 7.55 -28.56
C GLU A 674 -39.44 7.50 -27.27
N PHE A 675 -40.49 8.33 -27.22
CA PHE A 675 -41.39 8.43 -26.08
C PHE A 675 -42.13 7.08 -25.83
N ASN A 676 -42.17 6.65 -24.58
CA ASN A 676 -42.72 5.36 -24.12
C ASN A 676 -42.01 4.09 -24.64
N CYS A 677 -40.82 4.21 -25.23
CA CYS A 677 -40.04 3.08 -25.72
C CYS A 677 -39.17 2.39 -24.65
N LEU A 678 -39.13 2.94 -23.44
CA LEU A 678 -38.39 2.42 -22.29
C LEU A 678 -39.35 2.16 -21.11
N PRO A 679 -39.09 1.15 -20.25
CA PRO A 679 -39.90 0.85 -19.08
C PRO A 679 -40.12 2.07 -18.18
N PRO A 680 -41.33 2.24 -17.59
CA PRO A 680 -41.68 3.44 -16.83
C PRO A 680 -40.82 3.62 -15.57
N ASP A 681 -40.40 2.51 -14.94
CA ASP A 681 -39.56 2.49 -13.73
C ASP A 681 -38.07 2.22 -14.00
N LEU A 682 -37.61 2.44 -15.24
CA LEU A 682 -36.20 2.27 -15.63
C LEU A 682 -35.28 3.27 -14.91
N GLN A 683 -34.55 2.80 -13.89
CA GLN A 683 -33.62 3.60 -13.10
C GLN A 683 -32.24 3.77 -13.77
N CYS A 684 -31.79 2.77 -14.54
CA CYS A 684 -30.45 2.74 -15.13
C CYS A 684 -30.47 2.31 -16.60
N LEU A 685 -29.94 3.16 -17.50
CA LEU A 685 -29.76 2.84 -18.92
C LEU A 685 -28.28 2.90 -19.32
N LYS A 686 -27.79 1.83 -19.95
CA LYS A 686 -26.59 1.87 -20.80
C LYS A 686 -27.02 1.70 -22.25
N TYR A 687 -26.91 2.76 -23.05
CA TYR A 687 -27.22 2.74 -24.47
C TYR A 687 -25.92 2.85 -25.27
N HIS A 688 -25.51 1.75 -25.90
CA HIS A 688 -24.37 1.73 -26.81
C HIS A 688 -24.76 2.03 -28.26
N GLY A 689 -26.05 2.07 -28.59
CA GLY A 689 -26.54 2.37 -29.93
C GLY A 689 -26.23 3.80 -30.40
N GLY A 690 -26.22 3.98 -31.72
CA GLY A 690 -26.12 5.27 -32.39
C GLY A 690 -27.41 6.09 -32.29
N PHE A 691 -27.31 7.38 -32.58
CA PHE A 691 -28.43 8.32 -32.54
C PHE A 691 -28.61 9.00 -33.89
N ILE A 692 -29.84 9.03 -34.43
CA ILE A 692 -30.18 9.78 -35.65
C ILE A 692 -30.88 11.13 -35.38
N ARG A 693 -31.13 11.44 -34.11
CA ARG A 693 -31.59 12.77 -33.63
C ARG A 693 -31.11 13.02 -32.19
N PRO A 694 -31.04 14.29 -31.73
CA PRO A 694 -30.92 14.57 -30.30
C PRO A 694 -32.10 13.98 -29.52
N LEU A 695 -31.83 13.59 -28.28
CA LEU A 695 -32.85 13.38 -27.26
C LEU A 695 -33.70 14.64 -27.08
N ILE A 696 -35.02 14.45 -26.95
CA ILE A 696 -36.02 15.46 -26.63
C ILE A 696 -36.67 15.14 -25.28
N PRO A 697 -37.35 16.10 -24.62
CA PRO A 697 -38.00 15.85 -23.36
C PRO A 697 -39.00 14.68 -23.46
N ARG A 698 -38.93 13.76 -22.49
CA ARG A 698 -39.68 12.49 -22.38
C ARG A 698 -39.17 11.27 -23.17
N ASP A 699 -38.12 11.35 -23.98
CA ASP A 699 -37.49 10.13 -24.54
C ASP A 699 -36.95 9.21 -23.42
N LEU A 700 -36.49 9.80 -22.33
CA LEU A 700 -36.06 9.10 -21.12
C LEU A 700 -37.14 9.20 -20.02
N PRO A 701 -37.46 8.10 -19.31
CA PRO A 701 -38.51 8.09 -18.28
C PRO A 701 -38.09 8.89 -17.04
N SER A 702 -39.05 9.43 -16.28
CA SER A 702 -38.79 10.30 -15.13
C SER A 702 -38.26 9.60 -13.87
N SER A 703 -38.18 8.27 -13.90
CA SER A 703 -37.59 7.39 -12.88
C SER A 703 -36.07 7.27 -13.01
N ILE A 704 -35.50 7.65 -14.16
CA ILE A 704 -34.11 7.34 -14.52
C ILE A 704 -33.10 8.21 -13.75
N THR A 705 -32.10 7.58 -13.14
CA THR A 705 -31.09 8.22 -12.27
C THR A 705 -29.67 8.08 -12.81
N SER A 706 -29.36 6.96 -13.48
CA SER A 706 -28.08 6.73 -14.15
C SER A 706 -28.25 6.46 -15.64
N VAL A 707 -27.53 7.19 -16.48
CA VAL A 707 -27.64 7.12 -17.95
C VAL A 707 -26.24 7.08 -18.56
N LYS A 708 -25.98 6.16 -19.49
CA LYS A 708 -24.70 6.06 -20.20
C LYS A 708 -24.94 5.94 -21.70
N LEU A 709 -24.66 7.00 -22.46
CA LEU A 709 -24.92 7.09 -23.90
C LEU A 709 -23.59 7.07 -24.66
N TYR A 710 -23.10 5.87 -24.98
CA TYR A 710 -21.70 5.67 -25.43
C TYR A 710 -21.41 6.22 -26.84
N ASN A 711 -22.46 6.48 -27.62
CA ASN A 711 -22.40 6.96 -29.01
C ASN A 711 -23.23 8.25 -29.24
N TYR A 712 -23.60 8.96 -28.16
CA TYR A 712 -24.34 10.23 -28.28
C TYR A 712 -23.39 11.40 -28.55
N ASN A 713 -23.64 12.14 -29.64
CA ASN A 713 -22.86 13.31 -30.06
C ASN A 713 -23.76 14.40 -30.67
N TYR A 714 -24.85 14.75 -29.97
CA TYR A 714 -25.76 15.84 -30.35
C TYR A 714 -25.85 16.90 -29.25
N GLU A 715 -26.35 18.09 -29.60
CA GLU A 715 -26.63 19.16 -28.64
C GLU A 715 -27.63 18.70 -27.57
N ILE A 716 -27.23 18.81 -26.30
CA ILE A 716 -28.09 18.50 -25.16
C ILE A 716 -29.02 19.68 -24.92
N LYS A 717 -30.22 19.58 -25.48
CA LYS A 717 -31.28 20.58 -25.31
C LYS A 717 -31.76 20.64 -23.86
N LYS A 718 -32.03 21.84 -23.37
CA LYS A 718 -32.60 22.06 -22.03
C LYS A 718 -33.85 21.19 -21.82
N THR A 719 -33.87 20.45 -20.71
CA THR A 719 -34.90 19.43 -20.35
C THR A 719 -34.97 18.13 -21.16
N SER A 720 -34.03 17.84 -22.08
CA SER A 720 -33.97 16.50 -22.71
C SER A 720 -33.48 15.41 -21.74
N ILE A 721 -32.56 15.75 -20.84
CA ILE A 721 -32.13 14.91 -19.72
C ILE A 721 -33.07 15.18 -18.52
N PRO A 722 -33.75 14.15 -17.96
CA PRO A 722 -34.63 14.32 -16.80
C PRO A 722 -33.90 14.83 -15.55
N LYS A 723 -34.60 15.64 -14.74
CA LYS A 723 -34.09 16.18 -13.45
C LYS A 723 -33.75 15.12 -12.39
N SER A 724 -34.14 13.87 -12.63
CA SER A 724 -33.83 12.69 -11.81
C SER A 724 -32.42 12.13 -12.06
N VAL A 725 -31.80 12.45 -13.21
CA VAL A 725 -30.46 11.98 -13.56
C VAL A 725 -29.43 12.68 -12.69
N THR A 726 -28.79 11.90 -11.82
CA THR A 726 -27.66 12.32 -10.98
C THR A 726 -26.32 11.89 -11.57
N SER A 727 -26.32 10.85 -12.41
CA SER A 727 -25.11 10.21 -12.94
C SER A 727 -25.23 10.01 -14.46
N LEU A 728 -24.38 10.69 -15.24
CA LEU A 728 -24.44 10.69 -16.70
C LEU A 728 -23.08 10.33 -17.31
N GLN A 729 -23.04 9.38 -18.25
CA GLN A 729 -21.93 9.21 -19.19
C GLN A 729 -22.33 9.62 -20.60
N LEU A 730 -21.47 10.40 -21.26
CA LEU A 730 -21.58 10.78 -22.67
C LEU A 730 -20.34 10.33 -23.45
N GLY A 731 -20.56 9.69 -24.60
CA GLY A 731 -19.51 9.19 -25.47
C GLY A 731 -18.73 7.99 -24.91
N SER A 732 -17.69 7.64 -25.64
CA SER A 732 -16.75 6.56 -25.36
C SER A 732 -15.36 6.87 -25.91
N ARG A 733 -14.35 6.04 -25.63
CA ARG A 733 -13.00 6.22 -26.23
C ARG A 733 -13.00 6.28 -27.76
N HIS A 734 -14.01 5.72 -28.42
CA HIS A 734 -14.13 5.64 -29.88
C HIS A 734 -15.11 6.65 -30.49
N ASN A 735 -15.95 7.30 -29.68
CA ASN A 735 -16.94 8.27 -30.15
C ASN A 735 -17.00 9.42 -29.14
N LYS A 736 -16.34 10.53 -29.47
CA LYS A 736 -16.18 11.70 -28.61
C LYS A 736 -17.39 12.65 -28.74
N PHE A 737 -17.86 13.16 -27.61
CA PHE A 737 -18.89 14.20 -27.54
C PHE A 737 -18.27 15.57 -27.86
N THR A 738 -18.75 16.19 -28.93
CA THR A 738 -18.23 17.47 -29.46
C THR A 738 -19.06 18.68 -29.03
N GLN A 739 -20.29 18.47 -28.56
CA GLN A 739 -21.29 19.52 -28.35
C GLN A 739 -21.16 20.17 -26.96
N ILE A 740 -19.92 20.43 -26.53
CA ILE A 740 -19.51 20.69 -25.14
C ILE A 740 -20.23 21.90 -24.52
N GLN A 741 -20.50 22.94 -25.31
CA GLN A 741 -21.26 24.12 -24.86
C GLN A 741 -22.65 23.75 -24.29
N SER A 742 -23.25 22.64 -24.74
CA SER A 742 -24.56 22.17 -24.28
C SER A 742 -24.55 21.45 -22.91
N LEU A 743 -23.38 21.20 -22.30
CA LEU A 743 -23.31 20.69 -20.92
C LEU A 743 -23.89 21.72 -19.92
N SER A 744 -23.93 23.00 -20.29
CA SER A 744 -24.58 24.08 -19.53
C SER A 744 -26.11 23.94 -19.40
N ASN A 745 -26.75 23.07 -20.19
CA ASN A 745 -28.19 22.81 -20.13
C ASN A 745 -28.59 21.75 -19.09
N PHE A 746 -27.64 21.15 -18.36
CA PHE A 746 -27.93 20.16 -17.32
C PHE A 746 -28.68 20.76 -16.11
N HIS A 747 -29.42 19.89 -15.41
CA HIS A 747 -30.06 20.26 -14.15
C HIS A 747 -29.05 20.29 -12.99
N PRO A 748 -29.14 21.22 -12.02
CA PRO A 748 -28.34 21.24 -10.78
C PRO A 748 -28.47 20.00 -9.84
N ASN A 749 -29.09 18.91 -10.32
CA ASN A 749 -29.14 17.60 -9.65
C ASN A 749 -28.03 16.66 -10.15
N MET A 750 -27.33 17.00 -11.23
CA MET A 750 -26.18 16.22 -11.71
C MET A 750 -25.07 16.24 -10.65
N ARG A 751 -24.48 15.07 -10.37
CA ARG A 751 -23.42 14.84 -9.38
C ARG A 751 -22.22 14.14 -10.01
N ASP A 752 -22.46 13.13 -10.84
CA ASP A 752 -21.41 12.43 -11.59
C ASP A 752 -21.56 12.70 -13.09
N LEU A 753 -20.50 13.23 -13.72
CA LEU A 753 -20.40 13.34 -15.17
C LEU A 753 -19.15 12.62 -15.65
N LYS A 754 -19.33 11.63 -16.51
CA LYS A 754 -18.25 11.02 -17.28
C LYS A 754 -18.39 11.39 -18.75
N ILE A 755 -17.37 12.02 -19.32
CA ILE A 755 -17.41 12.50 -20.69
C ILE A 755 -16.16 12.08 -21.45
N TYR A 756 -16.33 11.68 -22.70
CA TYR A 756 -15.24 11.47 -23.64
C TYR A 756 -15.29 12.60 -24.68
N ILE A 757 -14.28 13.46 -24.73
CA ILE A 757 -14.16 14.62 -25.64
C ILE A 757 -12.85 14.54 -26.43
N ASN A 758 -12.63 15.36 -27.47
CA ASN A 758 -11.32 15.38 -28.12
C ASN A 758 -10.31 16.04 -27.19
N ASP A 759 -9.03 15.67 -27.30
CA ASP A 759 -8.03 16.18 -26.35
C ASP A 759 -7.74 17.69 -26.58
N ASP A 760 -7.96 18.18 -27.80
CA ASP A 760 -7.98 19.61 -28.16
C ASP A 760 -9.14 20.38 -27.49
N ASP A 761 -10.21 19.70 -27.07
CA ASP A 761 -11.35 20.32 -26.36
C ASP A 761 -11.10 20.46 -24.84
N ILE A 762 -10.00 19.92 -24.30
CA ILE A 762 -9.71 19.88 -22.85
C ILE A 762 -9.08 21.21 -22.38
N ASP A 763 -9.75 22.33 -22.65
CA ASP A 763 -9.53 23.55 -21.86
C ASP A 763 -10.34 23.46 -20.56
N ILE A 764 -9.65 23.03 -19.49
CA ILE A 764 -10.19 22.89 -18.13
C ILE A 764 -10.72 24.23 -17.57
N TYR A 765 -10.33 25.39 -18.11
CA TYR A 765 -10.92 26.66 -17.72
C TYR A 765 -12.31 26.84 -18.35
N ASN A 766 -12.44 26.67 -19.68
CA ASN A 766 -13.74 26.72 -20.35
C ASN A 766 -14.72 25.68 -19.79
N LEU A 767 -14.25 24.47 -19.46
CA LEU A 767 -15.10 23.43 -18.89
C LEU A 767 -15.73 23.81 -17.52
N LYS A 768 -15.08 24.66 -16.71
CA LYS A 768 -15.65 25.11 -15.42
C LYS A 768 -16.84 26.06 -15.57
N ASP A 769 -16.83 26.88 -16.61
CA ASP A 769 -17.89 27.87 -16.86
C ASP A 769 -19.12 27.23 -17.53
N ILE A 770 -18.95 26.03 -18.10
CA ILE A 770 -19.99 25.30 -18.84
C ILE A 770 -20.58 24.15 -18.01
N ILE A 771 -19.79 23.48 -17.15
CA ILE A 771 -20.27 22.37 -16.30
C ILE A 771 -20.96 22.94 -15.03
N PRO A 772 -22.12 22.42 -14.61
CA PRO A 772 -22.76 22.86 -13.36
C PRO A 772 -21.85 22.72 -12.14
N GLN A 773 -21.77 23.76 -11.31
CA GLN A 773 -21.00 23.76 -10.05
C GLN A 773 -21.46 22.68 -9.03
N THR A 774 -22.56 21.98 -9.29
CA THR A 774 -23.09 20.91 -8.44
C THR A 774 -22.50 19.53 -8.75
N ILE A 775 -21.64 19.40 -9.76
CA ILE A 775 -20.95 18.15 -10.04
C ILE A 775 -19.87 17.92 -8.97
N THR A 776 -19.85 16.70 -8.43
CA THR A 776 -18.93 16.25 -7.38
C THR A 776 -17.94 15.20 -7.88
N SER A 777 -18.22 14.58 -9.03
CA SER A 777 -17.35 13.61 -9.70
C SER A 777 -17.32 13.91 -11.20
N LEU A 778 -16.15 14.28 -11.71
CA LEU A 778 -15.93 14.56 -13.13
C LEU A 778 -14.84 13.64 -13.68
N ILE A 779 -15.20 12.82 -14.67
CA ILE A 779 -14.25 11.94 -15.37
C ILE A 779 -14.16 12.37 -16.83
N ILE A 780 -12.98 12.77 -17.30
CA ILE A 780 -12.75 13.15 -18.70
C ILE A 780 -11.81 12.14 -19.36
N ASN A 781 -12.21 11.56 -20.50
CA ASN A 781 -11.48 10.56 -21.31
C ASN A 781 -11.02 9.26 -20.59
N GLY A 782 -11.20 9.16 -19.28
CA GLY A 782 -10.79 8.04 -18.43
C GLY A 782 -10.41 8.49 -17.02
N ASP A 783 -9.93 9.73 -16.89
CA ASP A 783 -9.24 10.23 -15.72
C ASP A 783 -10.16 11.08 -14.83
N ASN A 784 -10.01 10.94 -13.51
CA ASN A 784 -10.69 11.82 -12.55
C ASN A 784 -10.09 13.22 -12.63
N ILE A 785 -10.94 14.23 -12.77
CA ILE A 785 -10.55 15.64 -12.76
C ILE A 785 -10.90 16.23 -11.40
N ASP A 786 -9.88 16.69 -10.66
CA ASP A 786 -10.07 17.43 -9.41
C ASP A 786 -10.81 18.75 -9.68
N LEU A 787 -12.11 18.76 -9.37
CA LEU A 787 -12.91 19.97 -9.40
C LEU A 787 -12.44 20.91 -8.27
N PRO A 788 -12.27 22.22 -8.54
CA PRO A 788 -11.98 23.18 -7.49
C PRO A 788 -13.14 23.20 -6.48
N ILE A 789 -12.85 22.94 -5.21
CA ILE A 789 -13.87 23.02 -4.16
C ILE A 789 -14.31 24.48 -4.04
N GLY A 790 -15.53 24.77 -4.50
CA GLY A 790 -16.13 26.10 -4.47
C GLY A 790 -16.54 26.53 -3.06
N ILE A 791 -15.57 26.81 -2.20
CA ILE A 791 -15.79 27.40 -0.86
C ILE A 791 -15.74 28.92 -0.97
N GLU A 792 -16.85 29.54 -1.37
CA GLU A 792 -17.05 30.99 -1.17
C GLU A 792 -18.55 31.37 -1.12
N ASN A 793 -19.25 30.82 -0.12
CA ASN A 793 -20.30 31.45 0.70
C ASN A 793 -20.69 30.52 1.86
#